data_AF-A0A1X4I1Z9-F1
#
_entry.id   AF-A0A1X4I1Z9-F1
#
_cell.length_a   1.000
_cell.length_b   1.000
_cell.length_c   1.000
_cell.angle_alpha   90.00
_cell.angle_beta   90.00
_cell.angle_gamma   90.00
#
_symmetry.space_group_name_H-M   'P 1'
#
loop_
_entity.id
_entity.type
_entity.pdbx_description
1 polymer ?
#
loop_
_entity_poly.entity_id
_entity_poly.type
_entity_poly.pdbx_seq_one_letter_code
_entity_poly.pdbx_strand_id
1 'polypeptide(L)'
;MSVSTPATGYVEDVSPGRGALPPRAWYASSDAASLSLNGGWRLRVSATADAQDDSFAAPGYDADGWAEVTVPGHWVLQGHGAPIYTNHLYPFPVDPPHVPTENPTGDHLRVFDLPGDWPGGGDAVLRFDGVESCARVWLNGTDIGEFKGSRLPHEFAVGHLLEPTGNVLAVRVHQWSAGSYLEDQDQWWLPGIFRDVTLLHRPAGSVGDFFVHASYDHVTGTGTLRVDSDVEGRVLVEELGVDVAAGEPVTLPVEPWTAETPRLYDGVLVTAGERVPVRIGFRTVVVEDGLIKVNGTPLLFKGVNRHEWHPCRGRALDPDTMREDVLLMKRHNVNAVRTSHYPPHPAFLGLCDEYGLWVIDECDLETHGFVEQEWRDNPVDDERWTPALLDRAARMVERDKNHPSVVMWSLGNEAGTGRGLTAMADWIHGRDPSRPVHYEGDIGCRDTDVYSRMYPPHEEVERIARGLDGGTRRRRGLPLILCEYAHAMGNGPGGLTEYQELFERYDRLQGGFVWEWIDHGVEHPELGHAYGGDFGEELHDANFVCDGLVFPDRTPSPGLIEYKKVIEPVRIEAGDADGTVRVTNRYDFADLAHLEFSSSYQVDGRPTGAHPLAVPPLAPGESAEVKLPEAPDGKGEEVQWTVEARLAEDTPWAGRNHEVAWAQGTVARRAPSPVATGVRPAVDGDRIALGPAVFDARTGA
;
A
#
# COMPACT_ATOMS: atom_id res chain seq x y z
N MET A 1 35.99 -34.49 6.22
CA MET A 1 36.21 -33.55 7.34
C MET A 1 34.87 -32.86 7.56
N SER A 2 34.25 -33.04 8.72
CA SER A 2 33.01 -32.37 9.07
C SER A 2 33.35 -30.90 9.32
N VAL A 3 33.09 -30.03 8.36
CA VAL A 3 33.19 -28.59 8.57
C VAL A 3 32.08 -28.24 9.54
N SER A 4 32.46 -27.88 10.78
CA SER A 4 31.52 -27.29 11.74
C SER A 4 31.04 -25.99 11.12
N THR A 5 29.76 -25.89 10.78
CA THR A 5 29.16 -24.62 10.40
C THR A 5 29.36 -23.64 11.56
N PRO A 6 29.87 -22.41 11.33
CA PRO A 6 30.00 -21.42 12.39
C PRO A 6 28.62 -21.10 13.01
N ALA A 7 28.60 -20.60 14.25
CA ALA A 7 27.37 -20.30 14.99
C ALA A 7 26.41 -19.34 14.25
N THR A 8 26.90 -18.60 13.26
CA THR A 8 26.18 -17.64 12.42
C THR A 8 25.93 -18.12 10.99
N GLY A 9 26.16 -19.39 10.68
CA GLY A 9 26.02 -19.92 9.32
C GLY A 9 24.62 -19.79 8.70
N TYR A 10 23.59 -19.61 9.52
CA TYR A 10 22.22 -19.37 9.07
C TYR A 10 22.01 -17.99 8.42
N VAL A 11 22.93 -17.04 8.63
CA VAL A 11 22.87 -15.69 8.05
C VAL A 11 23.04 -15.74 6.53
N GLU A 12 23.96 -16.56 6.03
CA GLU A 12 24.23 -16.78 4.60
C GLU A 12 23.49 -18.01 4.03
N ASP A 13 22.65 -18.67 4.83
CA ASP A 13 21.79 -19.75 4.33
C ASP A 13 20.63 -19.15 3.53
N VAL A 14 20.47 -19.58 2.28
CA VAL A 14 19.37 -19.15 1.39
C VAL A 14 18.02 -19.75 1.77
N SER A 15 17.98 -20.70 2.72
CA SER A 15 16.73 -21.23 3.25
C SER A 15 15.92 -20.16 3.99
N PRO A 16 14.57 -20.25 4.01
CA PRO A 16 13.72 -19.32 4.76
C PRO A 16 13.93 -19.39 6.28
N GLY A 17 14.59 -20.45 6.78
CA GLY A 17 14.87 -20.67 8.19
C GLY A 17 14.30 -21.98 8.72
N ARG A 18 14.19 -22.11 10.04
CA ARG A 18 13.72 -23.32 10.73
C ARG A 18 12.87 -22.99 11.95
N GLY A 19 12.03 -23.94 12.35
CA GLY A 19 11.27 -23.88 13.60
C GLY A 19 9.93 -23.14 13.50
N ALA A 20 9.77 -22.27 12.50
CA ALA A 20 8.51 -21.59 12.26
C ALA A 20 7.40 -22.58 11.88
N LEU A 21 6.20 -22.34 12.40
CA LEU A 21 4.97 -23.02 12.01
C LEU A 21 4.57 -22.64 10.58
N PRO A 22 3.74 -23.46 9.91
CA PRO A 22 3.18 -23.12 8.61
C PRO A 22 2.45 -21.76 8.63
N PRO A 23 2.51 -20.98 7.54
CA PRO A 23 1.78 -19.73 7.46
C PRO A 23 0.27 -19.95 7.51
N ARG A 24 -0.44 -18.97 8.06
CA ARG A 24 -1.89 -19.00 8.27
C ARG A 24 -2.49 -17.61 8.18
N ALA A 25 -3.81 -17.53 8.11
CA ALA A 25 -4.55 -16.28 8.11
C ALA A 25 -4.25 -15.45 9.36
N TRP A 26 -4.05 -14.15 9.16
CA TRP A 26 -4.02 -13.20 10.25
C TRP A 26 -5.46 -12.79 10.63
N TYR A 27 -5.67 -12.60 11.92
CA TYR A 27 -6.90 -12.05 12.47
C TYR A 27 -6.55 -11.23 13.72
N ALA A 28 -7.23 -10.10 13.88
CA ALA A 28 -6.88 -9.11 14.89
C ALA A 28 -7.07 -9.61 16.33
N SER A 29 -8.09 -10.44 16.55
CA SER A 29 -8.40 -11.01 17.86
C SER A 29 -9.31 -12.23 17.73
N SER A 30 -9.34 -13.03 18.78
CA SER A 30 -10.38 -14.04 19.05
C SER A 30 -10.73 -14.01 20.53
N ASP A 31 -11.59 -14.92 20.99
CA ASP A 31 -11.83 -15.12 22.42
C ASP A 31 -10.71 -15.89 23.14
N ALA A 32 -9.66 -16.31 22.43
CA ALA A 32 -8.45 -16.87 23.04
C ALA A 32 -7.57 -15.77 23.64
N ALA A 33 -6.87 -16.09 24.73
CA ALA A 33 -6.01 -15.12 25.41
C ALA A 33 -4.81 -14.72 24.54
N SER A 34 -4.47 -13.44 24.56
CA SER A 34 -3.28 -12.90 23.88
C SER A 34 -2.52 -11.96 24.80
N LEU A 35 -1.20 -11.95 24.70
CA LEU A 35 -0.32 -11.05 25.42
C LEU A 35 0.61 -10.35 24.42
N SER A 36 0.45 -9.03 24.28
CA SER A 36 1.44 -8.22 23.55
C SER A 36 2.74 -8.16 24.34
N LEU A 37 3.85 -8.38 23.65
CA LEU A 37 5.21 -8.26 24.19
C LEU A 37 5.88 -6.96 23.72
N ASN A 38 5.13 -6.06 23.09
CA ASN A 38 5.59 -4.73 22.72
C ASN A 38 5.98 -3.89 23.96
N GLY A 39 6.78 -2.85 23.74
CA GLY A 39 7.26 -1.92 24.77
C GLY A 39 8.77 -1.84 24.83
N GLY A 40 9.32 -1.56 26.02
CA GLY A 40 10.76 -1.43 26.26
C GLY A 40 11.48 -2.78 26.27
N TRP A 41 12.50 -2.93 25.43
CA TRP A 41 13.37 -4.11 25.36
C TRP A 41 14.82 -3.68 25.61
N ARG A 42 15.62 -4.57 26.20
CA ARG A 42 17.07 -4.36 26.30
C ARG A 42 17.72 -4.65 24.95
N LEU A 43 18.61 -3.78 24.50
CA LEU A 43 19.33 -3.91 23.23
C LEU A 43 20.85 -3.75 23.42
N ARG A 44 21.60 -4.65 22.79
CA ARG A 44 23.02 -4.49 22.50
C ARG A 44 23.26 -4.65 21.01
N VAL A 45 23.82 -3.63 20.36
CA VAL A 45 24.24 -3.71 18.95
C VAL A 45 25.74 -3.98 18.88
N SER A 46 26.11 -5.02 18.13
CA SER A 46 27.49 -5.39 17.81
C SER A 46 27.80 -5.11 16.35
N ALA A 47 29.08 -4.87 16.04
CA ALA A 47 29.52 -4.49 14.69
C ALA A 47 29.52 -5.66 13.68
N THR A 48 29.63 -6.91 14.14
CA THR A 48 29.66 -8.12 13.30
C THR A 48 28.70 -9.17 13.84
N ALA A 49 28.27 -10.09 12.96
CA ALA A 49 27.32 -11.16 13.29
C ALA A 49 27.83 -12.15 14.34
N ASP A 50 29.15 -12.36 14.39
CA ASP A 50 29.83 -13.34 15.25
C ASP A 50 30.49 -12.71 16.50
N ALA A 51 30.26 -11.41 16.75
CA ALA A 51 30.89 -10.67 17.84
C ALA A 51 30.54 -11.21 19.24
N GLN A 52 29.39 -11.88 19.37
CA GLN A 52 28.85 -12.37 20.63
C GLN A 52 28.42 -13.82 20.51
N ASP A 53 28.63 -14.60 21.56
CA ASP A 53 28.08 -15.95 21.66
C ASP A 53 26.58 -15.91 22.03
N ASP A 54 25.98 -17.09 22.19
CA ASP A 54 24.56 -17.26 22.51
C ASP A 54 24.28 -17.15 24.03
N SER A 55 25.26 -16.76 24.85
CA SER A 55 25.11 -16.75 26.33
C SER A 55 24.05 -15.78 26.83
N PHE A 56 23.74 -14.73 26.06
CA PHE A 56 22.71 -13.74 26.39
C PHE A 56 21.29 -14.33 26.43
N ALA A 57 21.05 -15.46 25.76
CA ALA A 57 19.76 -16.14 25.77
C ALA A 57 19.50 -16.92 27.07
N ALA A 58 20.51 -17.14 27.91
CA ALA A 58 20.40 -17.95 29.11
C ALA A 58 19.51 -17.28 30.18
N PRO A 59 18.68 -18.05 30.92
CA PRO A 59 17.94 -17.51 32.06
C PRO A 59 18.87 -16.84 33.08
N GLY A 60 18.49 -15.65 33.54
CA GLY A 60 19.27 -14.89 34.53
C GLY A 60 20.49 -14.16 33.97
N TYR A 61 20.63 -14.05 32.64
CA TYR A 61 21.64 -13.17 32.04
C TYR A 61 21.43 -11.71 32.47
N ASP A 62 22.51 -11.05 32.88
CA ASP A 62 22.50 -9.66 33.30
C ASP A 62 22.64 -8.72 32.08
N ALA A 63 21.53 -8.07 31.74
CA ALA A 63 21.43 -7.08 30.67
C ALA A 63 21.26 -5.65 31.21
N ASP A 64 21.54 -5.38 32.49
CA ASP A 64 21.32 -4.05 33.10
C ASP A 64 22.14 -2.94 32.43
N GLY A 65 23.29 -3.30 31.83
CA GLY A 65 24.14 -2.38 31.07
C GLY A 65 23.71 -2.14 29.62
N TRP A 66 22.65 -2.79 29.14
CA TRP A 66 22.19 -2.65 27.76
C TRP A 66 21.30 -1.42 27.59
N ALA A 67 21.28 -0.86 26.38
CA ALA A 67 20.36 0.22 26.06
C ALA A 67 18.91 -0.26 26.12
N GLU A 68 17.97 0.68 26.24
CA GLU A 68 16.55 0.38 26.15
C GLU A 68 15.99 0.95 24.84
N VAL A 69 15.30 0.11 24.07
CA VAL A 69 14.64 0.48 22.82
C VAL A 69 13.17 0.09 22.86
N THR A 70 12.36 0.78 22.09
CA THR A 70 10.96 0.43 21.85
C THR A 70 10.88 -0.62 20.75
N VAL A 71 10.13 -1.69 21.02
CA VAL A 71 9.67 -2.70 20.07
C VAL A 71 8.14 -2.63 19.99
N PRO A 72 7.53 -2.50 18.81
CA PRO A 72 8.17 -2.42 17.49
C PRO A 72 8.99 -1.14 17.26
N GLY A 73 10.09 -1.26 16.53
CA GLY A 73 10.91 -0.14 16.09
C GLY A 73 12.21 -0.54 15.39
N HIS A 74 12.78 0.39 14.63
CA HIS A 74 14.10 0.25 14.03
C HIS A 74 15.15 0.85 14.97
N TRP A 75 16.20 0.10 15.28
CA TRP A 75 17.17 0.57 16.28
C TRP A 75 18.00 1.76 15.79
N VAL A 76 18.19 1.88 14.47
CA VAL A 76 18.95 2.99 13.85
C VAL A 76 18.23 4.33 14.02
N LEU A 77 16.90 4.34 14.08
CA LEU A 77 16.09 5.53 14.39
C LEU A 77 15.98 5.80 15.90
N GLN A 78 16.54 4.92 16.73
CA GLN A 78 16.60 5.04 18.18
C GLN A 78 18.03 5.33 18.69
N GLY A 79 18.93 5.73 17.79
CA GLY A 79 20.29 6.16 18.13
C GLY A 79 21.35 5.06 18.10
N HIS A 80 21.06 3.90 17.49
CA HIS A 80 21.99 2.77 17.42
C HIS A 80 22.50 2.50 16.00
N GLY A 81 23.42 3.33 15.50
CA GLY A 81 23.85 3.29 14.10
C GLY A 81 23.15 4.37 13.28
N ALA A 82 22.98 4.16 11.99
CA ALA A 82 22.37 5.13 11.09
C ALA A 82 21.52 4.44 10.00
N PRO A 83 20.42 5.06 9.56
CA PRO A 83 19.72 4.67 8.32
C PRO A 83 20.66 4.68 7.12
N ILE A 84 20.37 3.84 6.13
CA ILE A 84 21.06 3.83 4.83
C ILE A 84 19.99 3.91 3.75
N TYR A 85 20.08 4.84 2.82
CA TYR A 85 19.21 4.88 1.64
C TYR A 85 19.98 4.56 0.37
N THR A 86 19.49 3.59 -0.39
CA THR A 86 19.88 3.30 -1.78
C THR A 86 18.62 2.99 -2.56
N ASN A 87 18.60 3.32 -3.85
CA ASN A 87 17.53 2.94 -4.78
C ASN A 87 17.73 1.47 -5.19
N HIS A 88 18.57 1.22 -6.20
CA HIS A 88 18.79 -0.14 -6.73
C HIS A 88 20.17 -0.69 -6.41
N LEU A 89 21.08 0.10 -5.83
CA LEU A 89 22.42 -0.36 -5.47
C LEU A 89 22.40 -1.01 -4.10
N TYR A 90 22.78 -2.29 -4.01
CA TYR A 90 23.04 -2.90 -2.71
C TYR A 90 24.12 -2.10 -1.94
N PRO A 91 23.93 -1.84 -0.63
CA PRO A 91 24.90 -1.13 0.21
C PRO A 91 26.11 -2.01 0.60
N PHE A 92 26.30 -3.16 -0.06
CA PHE A 92 27.38 -4.11 0.14
C PHE A 92 27.72 -4.84 -1.19
N PRO A 93 28.91 -5.45 -1.32
CA PRO A 93 29.29 -6.18 -2.52
C PRO A 93 28.32 -7.32 -2.85
N VAL A 94 27.89 -7.39 -4.11
CA VAL A 94 26.90 -8.36 -4.57
C VAL A 94 27.57 -9.70 -4.94
N ASP A 95 27.58 -10.64 -3.99
CA ASP A 95 28.15 -12.00 -4.11
C ASP A 95 27.26 -13.03 -3.38
N PRO A 96 26.03 -13.30 -3.88
CA PRO A 96 25.07 -14.13 -3.16
C PRO A 96 25.56 -15.58 -2.95
N PRO A 97 25.41 -16.16 -1.74
CA PRO A 97 24.61 -15.65 -0.62
C PRO A 97 25.43 -14.92 0.46
N HIS A 98 26.67 -14.52 0.15
CA HIS A 98 27.60 -13.95 1.13
C HIS A 98 27.21 -12.54 1.54
N VAL A 99 27.42 -12.20 2.81
CA VAL A 99 27.14 -10.87 3.39
C VAL A 99 28.43 -10.21 3.88
N PRO A 100 28.47 -8.87 4.03
CA PRO A 100 29.67 -8.19 4.54
C PRO A 100 30.05 -8.66 5.96
N THR A 101 31.35 -8.54 6.28
CA THR A 101 31.88 -8.90 7.60
C THR A 101 31.39 -7.94 8.68
N GLU A 102 31.49 -6.63 8.41
CA GLU A 102 30.71 -5.63 9.11
C GLU A 102 29.24 -5.96 8.87
N ASN A 103 28.51 -6.29 9.93
CA ASN A 103 27.10 -6.65 9.90
C ASN A 103 26.45 -6.32 11.25
N PRO A 104 25.88 -5.10 11.39
CA PRO A 104 25.22 -4.68 12.61
C PRO A 104 24.22 -5.72 13.08
N THR A 105 24.45 -6.18 14.30
CA THR A 105 23.70 -7.29 14.90
C THR A 105 23.17 -6.86 16.25
N GLY A 106 21.84 -6.81 16.37
CA GLY A 106 21.12 -6.41 17.57
C GLY A 106 20.66 -7.61 18.38
N ASP A 107 21.24 -7.80 19.57
CA ASP A 107 20.73 -8.70 20.59
C ASP A 107 19.63 -7.98 21.38
N HIS A 108 18.40 -8.47 21.28
CA HIS A 108 17.23 -7.96 21.99
C HIS A 108 16.85 -8.92 23.12
N LEU A 109 16.50 -8.38 24.30
CA LEU A 109 16.11 -9.18 25.45
C LEU A 109 14.91 -8.57 26.17
N ARG A 110 13.90 -9.39 26.42
CA ARG A 110 12.66 -9.03 27.13
C ARG A 110 12.35 -10.08 28.18
N VAL A 111 12.19 -9.62 29.42
CA VAL A 111 11.64 -10.43 30.51
C VAL A 111 10.15 -10.14 30.64
N PHE A 112 9.33 -11.18 30.77
CA PHE A 112 7.89 -11.04 30.95
C PHE A 112 7.30 -12.11 31.85
N ASP A 113 6.20 -11.74 32.50
CA ASP A 113 5.36 -12.64 33.28
C ASP A 113 4.07 -12.91 32.53
N LEU A 114 3.50 -14.11 32.71
CA LEU A 114 2.16 -14.38 32.22
C LEU A 114 1.13 -13.66 33.12
N PRO A 115 0.04 -13.11 32.55
CA PRO A 115 -1.07 -12.62 33.35
C PRO A 115 -1.58 -13.69 34.33
N GLY A 116 -2.04 -13.27 35.52
CA GLY A 116 -2.51 -14.21 36.55
C GLY A 116 -3.72 -15.04 36.14
N ASP A 117 -4.43 -14.62 35.10
CA ASP A 117 -5.56 -15.29 34.45
C ASP A 117 -5.18 -15.99 33.13
N TRP A 118 -3.88 -16.12 32.81
CA TRP A 118 -3.43 -16.87 31.64
C TRP A 118 -3.90 -18.34 31.72
N PRO A 119 -4.53 -18.89 30.67
CA PRO A 119 -5.10 -20.22 30.74
C PRO A 119 -4.04 -21.32 30.91
N GLY A 120 -4.24 -22.24 31.87
CA GLY A 120 -3.32 -23.34 32.16
C GLY A 120 -3.44 -24.60 31.28
N GLY A 121 -4.37 -24.62 30.32
CA GLY A 121 -4.55 -25.73 29.37
C GLY A 121 -4.62 -25.24 27.93
N GLY A 122 -4.19 -26.04 26.97
CA GLY A 122 -3.92 -25.62 25.58
C GLY A 122 -2.43 -25.45 25.32
N ASP A 123 -2.06 -25.04 24.11
CA ASP A 123 -0.69 -24.68 23.73
C ASP A 123 -0.54 -23.14 23.66
N ALA A 124 0.64 -22.65 23.30
CA ALA A 124 0.85 -21.23 23.02
C ALA A 124 1.81 -21.05 21.85
N VAL A 125 1.62 -19.97 21.10
CA VAL A 125 2.43 -19.58 19.96
C VAL A 125 3.01 -18.20 20.18
N LEU A 126 4.30 -18.03 19.89
CA LEU A 126 4.95 -16.74 19.81
C LEU A 126 4.95 -16.27 18.35
N ARG A 127 4.30 -15.14 18.07
CA ARG A 127 4.20 -14.52 16.74
C ARG A 127 5.10 -13.28 16.67
N PHE A 128 5.85 -13.17 15.59
CA PHE A 128 6.52 -11.95 15.12
C PHE A 128 5.86 -11.52 13.82
N ASP A 129 5.33 -10.30 13.75
CA ASP A 129 4.67 -9.80 12.54
C ASP A 129 5.64 -9.18 11.51
N GLY A 130 6.91 -8.95 11.89
CA GLY A 130 7.96 -8.44 11.00
C GLY A 130 9.28 -8.13 11.72
N VAL A 131 10.39 -8.63 11.17
CA VAL A 131 11.76 -8.42 11.68
C VAL A 131 12.74 -8.30 10.51
N GLU A 132 13.48 -7.19 10.43
CA GLU A 132 14.40 -6.89 9.33
C GLU A 132 15.87 -7.16 9.74
N SER A 133 16.63 -8.08 9.12
CA SER A 133 16.28 -8.98 8.00
C SER A 133 16.40 -10.48 8.27
N CYS A 134 17.13 -10.87 9.32
CA CYS A 134 17.27 -12.26 9.75
C CYS A 134 17.28 -12.34 11.27
N ALA A 135 16.38 -13.14 11.83
CA ALA A 135 16.19 -13.26 13.27
C ALA A 135 16.45 -14.69 13.75
N ARG A 136 17.19 -14.84 14.84
CA ARG A 136 17.28 -16.09 15.61
C ARG A 136 16.67 -15.89 16.98
N VAL A 137 15.87 -16.84 17.44
CA VAL A 137 14.98 -16.66 18.59
C VAL A 137 15.24 -17.73 19.64
N TRP A 138 15.25 -17.31 20.90
CA TRP A 138 15.30 -18.18 22.07
C TRP A 138 14.22 -17.80 23.07
N LEU A 139 13.64 -18.82 23.71
CA LEU A 139 12.78 -18.65 24.87
C LEU A 139 13.33 -19.47 26.03
N ASN A 140 13.57 -18.83 27.17
CA ASN A 140 14.10 -19.45 28.37
C ASN A 140 15.40 -20.26 28.11
N GLY A 141 16.28 -19.72 27.26
CA GLY A 141 17.54 -20.35 26.84
C GLY A 141 17.42 -21.44 25.78
N THR A 142 16.22 -21.79 25.33
CA THR A 142 15.99 -22.80 24.29
C THR A 142 15.94 -22.12 22.93
N ASP A 143 16.80 -22.54 21.99
CA ASP A 143 16.74 -22.10 20.57
C ASP A 143 15.49 -22.68 19.92
N ILE A 144 14.56 -21.80 19.53
CA ILE A 144 13.29 -22.20 18.91
C ILE A 144 13.29 -22.06 17.39
N GLY A 145 14.23 -21.33 16.80
CA GLY A 145 14.20 -21.07 15.37
C GLY A 145 15.06 -19.91 14.88
N GLU A 146 15.19 -19.85 13.56
CA GLU A 146 15.53 -18.62 12.83
C GLU A 146 14.62 -18.44 11.63
N PHE A 147 14.52 -17.22 11.12
CA PHE A 147 13.75 -16.91 9.93
C PHE A 147 14.26 -15.68 9.15
N LYS A 148 13.84 -15.60 7.88
CA LYS A 148 14.04 -14.48 6.94
C LYS A 148 12.70 -14.14 6.27
N GLY A 149 12.62 -12.98 5.62
CA GLY A 149 11.38 -12.46 5.04
C GLY A 149 10.83 -11.35 5.92
N SER A 150 11.43 -10.17 5.78
CA SER A 150 11.37 -9.11 6.78
C SER A 150 9.95 -8.65 7.09
N ARG A 151 9.09 -8.60 6.07
CA ARG A 151 7.71 -8.09 6.17
C ARG A 151 6.68 -9.20 6.36
N LEU A 152 7.12 -10.42 6.68
CA LEU A 152 6.27 -11.60 6.76
C LEU A 152 6.17 -12.15 8.19
N PRO A 153 4.99 -12.64 8.62
CA PRO A 153 4.81 -13.13 9.97
C PRO A 153 5.44 -14.53 10.17
N HIS A 154 5.96 -14.75 11.38
CA HIS A 154 6.58 -16.00 11.80
C HIS A 154 6.06 -16.42 13.17
N GLU A 155 5.69 -17.68 13.31
CA GLU A 155 5.09 -18.23 14.52
C GLU A 155 5.86 -19.43 15.03
N PHE A 156 6.06 -19.55 16.35
CA PHE A 156 6.74 -20.66 16.99
C PHE A 156 5.87 -21.27 18.09
N ALA A 157 5.75 -22.60 18.13
CA ALA A 157 5.09 -23.29 19.23
C ALA A 157 5.98 -23.22 20.49
N VAL A 158 5.49 -22.55 21.54
CA VAL A 158 6.28 -22.22 22.74
C VAL A 158 5.59 -22.61 24.05
N GLY A 159 4.36 -23.11 24.03
CA GLY A 159 3.61 -23.40 25.26
C GLY A 159 4.34 -24.33 26.23
N HIS A 160 5.11 -25.29 25.70
CA HIS A 160 5.91 -26.23 26.48
C HIS A 160 7.16 -25.62 27.17
N LEU A 161 7.50 -24.37 26.86
CA LEU A 161 8.65 -23.64 27.42
C LEU A 161 8.22 -22.54 28.39
N LEU A 162 6.94 -22.17 28.41
CA LEU A 162 6.45 -21.04 29.21
C LEU A 162 6.42 -21.37 30.69
N GLU A 163 6.88 -20.42 31.48
CA GLU A 163 6.78 -20.41 32.94
C GLU A 163 5.75 -19.34 33.38
N PRO A 164 5.13 -19.44 34.57
CA PRO A 164 4.21 -18.40 35.04
C PRO A 164 4.86 -17.01 35.16
N THR A 165 6.14 -16.96 35.54
CA THR A 165 6.90 -15.72 35.77
C THR A 165 8.34 -15.86 35.32
N GLY A 166 8.97 -14.77 34.92
CA GLY A 166 10.39 -14.71 34.60
C GLY A 166 10.76 -15.33 33.26
N ASN A 167 9.84 -15.35 32.30
CA ASN A 167 10.17 -15.79 30.95
C ASN A 167 11.14 -14.81 30.31
N VAL A 168 12.18 -15.33 29.67
CA VAL A 168 13.19 -14.56 28.94
C VAL A 168 13.05 -14.85 27.45
N LEU A 169 12.57 -13.86 26.72
CA LEU A 169 12.59 -13.85 25.26
C LEU A 169 13.84 -13.13 24.78
N ALA A 170 14.70 -13.85 24.08
CA ALA A 170 15.93 -13.32 23.49
C ALA A 170 15.87 -13.46 21.97
N VAL A 171 16.22 -12.40 21.25
CA VAL A 171 16.17 -12.35 19.78
C VAL A 171 17.44 -11.70 19.27
N ARG A 172 18.19 -12.41 18.42
CA ARG A 172 19.32 -11.82 17.68
C ARG A 172 18.85 -11.46 16.29
N VAL A 173 19.02 -10.21 15.90
CA VAL A 173 18.63 -9.69 14.59
C VAL A 173 19.87 -9.20 13.85
N HIS A 174 20.04 -9.66 12.61
CA HIS A 174 21.12 -9.22 11.72
C HIS A 174 20.57 -8.26 10.67
N GLN A 175 21.29 -7.17 10.42
CA GLN A 175 20.92 -6.21 9.37
C GLN A 175 21.00 -6.86 7.99
N TRP A 176 22.11 -7.51 7.68
CA TRP A 176 22.32 -8.17 6.40
C TRP A 176 22.23 -9.69 6.55
N SER A 177 21.57 -10.33 5.59
CA SER A 177 21.48 -11.79 5.46
C SER A 177 21.36 -12.16 3.99
N ALA A 178 21.38 -13.46 3.67
CA ALA A 178 20.99 -13.93 2.35
C ALA A 178 19.62 -13.37 1.92
N GLY A 179 18.70 -13.15 2.88
CA GLY A 179 17.39 -12.56 2.62
C GLY A 179 17.46 -11.14 2.06
N SER A 180 18.51 -10.37 2.36
CA SER A 180 18.70 -9.00 1.86
C SER A 180 18.83 -8.94 0.34
N TYR A 181 19.35 -10.00 -0.30
CA TYR A 181 19.38 -10.10 -1.78
C TYR A 181 17.98 -10.22 -2.42
N LEU A 182 16.94 -10.48 -1.63
CA LEU A 182 15.54 -10.52 -2.07
C LEU A 182 14.74 -9.29 -1.61
N GLU A 183 15.39 -8.30 -1.00
CA GLU A 183 14.75 -7.17 -0.31
C GLU A 183 15.44 -5.85 -0.67
N ASP A 184 15.73 -5.67 -1.97
CA ASP A 184 16.40 -4.51 -2.54
C ASP A 184 15.42 -3.47 -3.08
N GLN A 185 14.36 -3.19 -2.30
CA GLN A 185 13.40 -2.15 -2.64
C GLN A 185 14.03 -0.76 -2.57
N ASP A 186 13.56 0.16 -3.42
CA ASP A 186 13.89 1.60 -3.36
C ASP A 186 13.33 2.24 -2.07
N GLN A 187 14.06 2.09 -0.97
CA GLN A 187 13.68 2.57 0.36
C GLN A 187 14.89 2.61 1.31
N TRP A 188 14.65 3.07 2.54
CA TRP A 188 15.65 2.97 3.60
C TRP A 188 15.90 1.53 4.06
N TRP A 189 17.15 1.14 4.27
CA TRP A 189 17.56 -0.03 5.05
C TRP A 189 17.47 0.27 6.54
N LEU A 190 16.53 -0.34 7.26
CA LEU A 190 16.27 -0.08 8.68
C LEU A 190 16.09 -1.42 9.41
N PRO A 191 17.14 -1.97 10.02
CA PRO A 191 17.02 -3.23 10.73
C PRO A 191 16.28 -3.06 12.07
N GLY A 192 15.62 -4.12 12.52
CA GLY A 192 14.90 -4.15 13.81
C GLY A 192 13.70 -5.07 13.86
N ILE A 193 13.16 -5.25 15.06
CA ILE A 193 11.85 -5.89 15.28
C ILE A 193 10.82 -4.78 15.10
N PHE A 194 10.36 -4.57 13.87
CA PHE A 194 9.63 -3.35 13.47
C PHE A 194 8.10 -3.52 13.43
N ARG A 195 7.60 -4.74 13.70
CA ARG A 195 6.17 -5.01 13.94
C ARG A 195 5.97 -5.81 15.22
N ASP A 196 4.71 -6.05 15.55
CA ASP A 196 4.29 -6.62 16.83
C ASP A 196 4.95 -7.96 17.15
N VAL A 197 5.21 -8.15 18.45
CA VAL A 197 5.56 -9.45 19.03
C VAL A 197 4.45 -9.85 19.99
N THR A 198 3.81 -10.98 19.73
CA THR A 198 2.61 -11.38 20.48
C THR A 198 2.69 -12.84 20.90
N LEU A 199 2.37 -13.12 22.16
CA LEU A 199 2.12 -14.46 22.64
C LEU A 199 0.63 -14.77 22.54
N LEU A 200 0.28 -15.82 21.81
CA LEU A 200 -1.09 -16.25 21.55
C LEU A 200 -1.36 -17.58 22.26
N HIS A 201 -2.37 -17.62 23.11
CA HIS A 201 -2.87 -18.88 23.66
C HIS A 201 -3.62 -19.66 22.58
N ARG A 202 -3.44 -20.98 22.56
CA ARG A 202 -4.01 -21.91 21.58
C ARG A 202 -4.80 -23.02 22.30
N PRO A 203 -6.07 -22.76 22.67
CA PRO A 203 -6.92 -23.76 23.30
C PRO A 203 -7.02 -25.05 22.49
N ALA A 204 -7.27 -26.19 23.14
CA ALA A 204 -7.53 -27.43 22.42
C ALA A 204 -8.75 -27.27 21.49
N GLY A 205 -8.57 -27.55 20.20
CA GLY A 205 -9.61 -27.34 19.19
C GLY A 205 -9.72 -25.91 18.66
N SER A 206 -8.75 -25.03 18.95
CA SER A 206 -8.59 -23.72 18.29
C SER A 206 -8.28 -23.90 16.79
N VAL A 207 -8.74 -22.97 15.96
CA VAL A 207 -8.54 -23.02 14.50
C VAL A 207 -7.10 -22.71 14.13
N GLY A 208 -6.38 -23.66 13.51
CA GLY A 208 -5.03 -23.40 13.04
C GLY A 208 -5.05 -22.44 11.86
N ASP A 209 -5.86 -22.71 10.84
CA ASP A 209 -6.09 -21.82 9.70
C ASP A 209 -7.53 -21.92 9.16
N PHE A 210 -7.98 -20.87 8.48
CA PHE A 210 -9.26 -20.82 7.80
C PHE A 210 -9.22 -19.96 6.54
N PHE A 211 -10.10 -20.25 5.58
CA PHE A 211 -10.20 -19.52 4.32
C PHE A 211 -11.65 -19.17 3.99
N VAL A 212 -11.94 -17.87 3.93
CA VAL A 212 -13.21 -17.29 3.53
C VAL A 212 -13.28 -17.17 2.00
N HIS A 213 -14.25 -17.85 1.41
CA HIS A 213 -14.66 -17.69 0.02
C HIS A 213 -16.03 -17.01 -0.02
N ALA A 214 -16.11 -15.80 -0.59
CA ALA A 214 -17.33 -15.01 -0.64
C ALA A 214 -17.55 -14.42 -2.04
N SER A 215 -18.05 -15.23 -2.98
CA SER A 215 -18.31 -14.80 -4.36
C SER A 215 -19.67 -14.10 -4.48
N TYR A 216 -19.79 -13.14 -5.39
CA TYR A 216 -21.04 -12.50 -5.78
C TYR A 216 -21.39 -12.81 -7.26
N ASP A 217 -22.64 -13.20 -7.50
CA ASP A 217 -23.22 -13.34 -8.83
C ASP A 217 -24.05 -12.08 -9.16
N HIS A 218 -23.49 -11.25 -10.03
CA HIS A 218 -24.08 -9.98 -10.45
C HIS A 218 -25.32 -10.12 -11.35
N VAL A 219 -25.59 -11.30 -11.90
CA VAL A 219 -26.79 -11.56 -12.71
C VAL A 219 -27.99 -11.87 -11.82
N THR A 220 -27.76 -12.64 -10.75
CA THR A 220 -28.83 -13.06 -9.83
C THR A 220 -28.97 -12.19 -8.59
N GLY A 221 -27.93 -11.41 -8.25
CA GLY A 221 -27.87 -10.62 -7.02
C GLY A 221 -27.62 -11.47 -5.77
N THR A 222 -27.03 -12.66 -5.93
CA THR A 222 -26.79 -13.60 -4.82
C THR A 222 -25.30 -13.76 -4.52
N GLY A 223 -24.97 -13.94 -3.25
CA GLY A 223 -23.65 -14.28 -2.76
C GLY A 223 -23.56 -15.75 -2.39
N THR A 224 -22.40 -16.37 -2.62
CA THR A 224 -22.09 -17.72 -2.10
C THR A 224 -20.93 -17.63 -1.13
N LEU A 225 -21.19 -18.02 0.13
CA LEU A 225 -20.21 -18.06 1.21
C LEU A 225 -19.81 -19.51 1.48
N ARG A 226 -18.50 -19.77 1.56
CA ARG A 226 -17.91 -20.98 2.12
C ARG A 226 -16.70 -20.58 2.97
N VAL A 227 -16.63 -21.03 4.22
CA VAL A 227 -15.44 -20.82 5.06
C VAL A 227 -14.83 -22.17 5.35
N ASP A 228 -13.68 -22.46 4.75
CA ASP A 228 -12.92 -23.68 5.02
C ASP A 228 -12.15 -23.50 6.34
N SER A 229 -12.03 -24.57 7.13
CA SER A 229 -11.28 -24.58 8.39
C SER A 229 -10.56 -25.93 8.54
N ASP A 230 -9.38 -25.91 9.15
CA ASP A 230 -8.61 -27.11 9.46
C ASP A 230 -9.15 -27.94 10.64
N VAL A 231 -10.14 -27.39 11.36
CA VAL A 231 -10.86 -28.05 12.45
C VAL A 231 -12.37 -27.99 12.24
N GLU A 232 -13.12 -28.85 12.92
CA GLU A 232 -14.58 -28.78 12.91
C GLU A 232 -15.06 -27.46 13.56
N GLY A 233 -15.94 -26.76 12.87
CA GLY A 233 -16.50 -25.49 13.34
C GLY A 233 -17.82 -25.14 12.65
N ARG A 234 -18.44 -24.06 13.11
CA ARG A 234 -19.65 -23.45 12.52
C ARG A 234 -19.41 -22.00 12.17
N VAL A 235 -19.95 -21.57 11.05
CA VAL A 235 -19.89 -20.18 10.59
C VAL A 235 -21.23 -19.53 10.88
N LEU A 236 -21.20 -18.47 11.68
CA LEU A 236 -22.38 -17.71 12.08
C LEU A 236 -22.30 -16.31 11.47
N VAL A 237 -23.32 -15.91 10.71
CA VAL A 237 -23.49 -14.52 10.22
C VAL A 237 -24.91 -14.11 10.53
N GLU A 238 -25.11 -13.42 11.66
CA GLU A 238 -26.43 -13.13 12.23
C GLU A 238 -27.31 -12.34 11.26
N GLU A 239 -26.75 -11.28 10.67
CA GLU A 239 -27.49 -10.42 9.75
C GLU A 239 -28.04 -11.17 8.52
N LEU A 240 -27.30 -12.18 8.06
CA LEU A 240 -27.67 -13.00 6.91
C LEU A 240 -28.49 -14.25 7.31
N GLY A 241 -28.69 -14.49 8.61
CA GLY A 241 -29.31 -15.73 9.11
C GLY A 241 -28.53 -16.99 8.75
N VAL A 242 -27.21 -16.88 8.57
CA VAL A 242 -26.34 -18.02 8.23
C VAL A 242 -25.87 -18.71 9.50
N ASP A 243 -26.10 -20.02 9.55
CA ASP A 243 -25.56 -20.93 10.57
C ASP A 243 -25.28 -22.29 9.90
N VAL A 244 -24.07 -22.45 9.37
CA VAL A 244 -23.65 -23.64 8.61
C VAL A 244 -22.37 -24.23 9.17
N ALA A 245 -22.08 -25.49 8.85
CA ALA A 245 -20.79 -26.08 9.18
C ALA A 245 -19.67 -25.40 8.36
N ALA A 246 -18.47 -25.27 8.93
CA ALA A 246 -17.29 -24.89 8.15
C ALA A 246 -17.11 -25.86 6.96
N GLY A 247 -16.78 -25.32 5.79
CA GLY A 247 -16.69 -26.03 4.51
C GLY A 247 -18.03 -26.22 3.76
N GLU A 248 -19.18 -25.97 4.40
CA GLU A 248 -20.49 -26.04 3.75
C GLU A 248 -20.80 -24.70 3.03
N PRO A 249 -21.06 -24.71 1.70
CA PRO A 249 -21.42 -23.49 0.99
C PRO A 249 -22.88 -23.11 1.22
N VAL A 250 -23.15 -21.81 1.34
CA VAL A 250 -24.50 -21.24 1.40
C VAL A 250 -24.67 -20.12 0.39
N THR A 251 -25.78 -20.12 -0.35
CA THR A 251 -26.10 -19.11 -1.37
C THR A 251 -27.38 -18.36 -0.99
N LEU A 252 -27.33 -17.03 -1.02
CA LEU A 252 -28.40 -16.15 -0.56
C LEU A 252 -28.29 -14.75 -1.18
N PRO A 253 -29.36 -13.93 -1.21
CA PRO A 253 -29.26 -12.53 -1.59
C PRO A 253 -28.32 -11.75 -0.66
N VAL A 254 -27.45 -10.92 -1.22
CA VAL A 254 -26.49 -10.08 -0.47
C VAL A 254 -26.28 -8.74 -1.18
N GLU A 255 -25.77 -7.76 -0.46
CA GLU A 255 -25.18 -6.55 -1.03
C GLU A 255 -23.69 -6.81 -1.30
N PRO A 256 -23.19 -6.51 -2.52
CA PRO A 256 -21.80 -6.78 -2.87
C PRO A 256 -20.84 -5.77 -2.22
N TRP A 257 -19.61 -6.22 -1.97
CA TRP A 257 -18.51 -5.34 -1.58
C TRP A 257 -17.86 -4.70 -2.81
N THR A 258 -17.63 -3.40 -2.76
CA THR A 258 -16.82 -2.63 -3.73
C THR A 258 -16.04 -1.53 -3.00
N ALA A 259 -15.05 -0.90 -3.65
CA ALA A 259 -14.37 0.27 -3.09
C ALA A 259 -15.28 1.52 -2.93
N GLU A 260 -16.41 1.57 -3.65
CA GLU A 260 -17.38 2.67 -3.59
C GLU A 260 -18.45 2.43 -2.52
N THR A 261 -18.85 1.16 -2.35
CA THR A 261 -19.83 0.69 -1.36
C THR A 261 -19.25 -0.52 -0.60
N PRO A 262 -18.37 -0.30 0.40
CA PRO A 262 -17.61 -1.36 1.06
C PRO A 262 -18.44 -2.16 2.07
N ARG A 263 -19.43 -2.90 1.57
CA ARG A 263 -20.36 -3.68 2.40
C ARG A 263 -19.66 -4.89 3.05
N LEU A 264 -19.53 -4.86 4.38
CA LEU A 264 -18.96 -5.97 5.17
C LEU A 264 -19.99 -6.59 6.12
N TYR A 265 -20.19 -7.90 6.03
CA TYR A 265 -21.00 -8.67 6.97
C TYR A 265 -20.11 -9.20 8.08
N ASP A 266 -20.43 -8.88 9.33
CA ASP A 266 -19.73 -9.40 10.49
C ASP A 266 -20.24 -10.82 10.81
N GLY A 267 -19.31 -11.76 10.93
CA GLY A 267 -19.56 -13.14 11.29
C GLY A 267 -18.55 -13.68 12.29
N VAL A 268 -18.75 -14.93 12.70
CA VAL A 268 -17.85 -15.63 13.62
C VAL A 268 -17.68 -17.08 13.18
N LEU A 269 -16.42 -17.53 13.07
CA LEU A 269 -16.07 -18.95 13.01
C LEU A 269 -15.97 -19.50 14.43
N VAL A 270 -16.88 -20.40 14.79
CA VAL A 270 -16.98 -21.01 16.12
C VAL A 270 -16.45 -22.44 16.05
N THR A 271 -15.36 -22.69 16.75
CA THR A 271 -14.79 -24.03 16.94
C THR A 271 -15.03 -24.51 18.37
N ALA A 272 -14.55 -25.72 18.70
CA ALA A 272 -14.61 -26.21 20.07
C ALA A 272 -13.71 -25.41 21.05
N GLY A 273 -12.62 -24.81 20.54
CA GLY A 273 -11.63 -24.13 21.36
C GLY A 273 -11.59 -22.61 21.21
N GLU A 274 -12.10 -22.06 20.11
CA GLU A 274 -11.90 -20.65 19.74
C GLU A 274 -13.07 -20.10 18.90
N ARG A 275 -13.39 -18.82 19.11
CA ARG A 275 -14.32 -18.03 18.31
C ARG A 275 -13.55 -16.91 17.60
N VAL A 276 -13.41 -17.02 16.29
CA VAL A 276 -12.67 -16.05 15.47
C VAL A 276 -13.66 -15.15 14.71
N PRO A 277 -13.65 -13.83 14.92
CA PRO A 277 -14.39 -12.89 14.08
C PRO A 277 -13.95 -12.98 12.62
N VAL A 278 -14.91 -12.98 11.70
CA VAL A 278 -14.67 -12.94 10.26
C VAL A 278 -15.48 -11.80 9.66
N ARG A 279 -14.85 -10.92 8.87
CA ARG A 279 -15.55 -9.87 8.12
C ARG A 279 -15.65 -10.30 6.67
N ILE A 280 -16.87 -10.31 6.12
CA ILE A 280 -17.17 -10.93 4.83
C ILE A 280 -17.63 -9.84 3.85
N GLY A 281 -16.85 -9.60 2.81
CA GLY A 281 -17.27 -8.80 1.64
C GLY A 281 -17.53 -9.70 0.45
N PHE A 282 -18.76 -9.74 -0.05
CA PHE A 282 -19.12 -10.58 -1.21
C PHE A 282 -18.69 -9.90 -2.50
N ARG A 283 -17.72 -10.48 -3.21
CA ARG A 283 -17.24 -9.97 -4.49
C ARG A 283 -16.58 -11.05 -5.33
N THR A 284 -16.75 -10.96 -6.64
CA THR A 284 -16.10 -11.86 -7.60
C THR A 284 -15.18 -11.07 -8.52
N VAL A 285 -13.89 -11.44 -8.55
CA VAL A 285 -12.90 -10.90 -9.49
C VAL A 285 -12.73 -11.91 -10.63
N VAL A 286 -12.75 -11.43 -11.88
CA VAL A 286 -12.42 -12.25 -13.06
C VAL A 286 -11.59 -11.45 -14.05
N VAL A 287 -10.74 -12.15 -14.81
CA VAL A 287 -10.16 -11.61 -16.05
C VAL A 287 -10.91 -12.22 -17.23
N GLU A 288 -11.75 -11.41 -17.88
CA GLU A 288 -12.62 -11.85 -18.97
C GLU A 288 -12.65 -10.77 -20.07
N ASP A 289 -12.63 -11.18 -21.33
CA ASP A 289 -12.61 -10.28 -22.50
C ASP A 289 -11.45 -9.26 -22.50
N GLY A 290 -10.35 -9.60 -21.82
CA GLY A 290 -9.20 -8.72 -21.66
C GLY A 290 -9.38 -7.60 -20.65
N LEU A 291 -10.32 -7.76 -19.70
CA LEU A 291 -10.62 -6.81 -18.63
C LEU A 291 -10.65 -7.53 -17.28
N ILE A 292 -10.11 -6.89 -16.24
CA ILE A 292 -10.39 -7.22 -14.84
C ILE A 292 -11.76 -6.67 -14.52
N LYS A 293 -12.68 -7.56 -14.19
CA LYS A 293 -14.04 -7.20 -13.79
C LYS A 293 -14.23 -7.57 -12.32
N VAL A 294 -14.88 -6.69 -11.57
CA VAL A 294 -15.44 -7.03 -10.27
C VAL A 294 -16.95 -6.94 -10.35
N ASN A 295 -17.63 -8.01 -9.92
CA ASN A 295 -19.09 -8.07 -9.93
C ASN A 295 -19.69 -7.74 -11.32
N GLY A 296 -19.01 -8.18 -12.39
CA GLY A 296 -19.42 -7.95 -13.78
C GLY A 296 -18.97 -6.60 -14.39
N THR A 297 -18.49 -5.66 -13.58
CA THR A 297 -18.08 -4.32 -14.02
C THR A 297 -16.56 -4.25 -14.21
N PRO A 298 -16.04 -3.79 -15.37
CA PRO A 298 -14.62 -3.49 -15.56
C PRO A 298 -14.16 -2.40 -14.60
N LEU A 299 -13.02 -2.59 -13.94
CA LEU A 299 -12.47 -1.59 -13.02
C LEU A 299 -11.65 -0.52 -13.76
N LEU A 300 -11.67 0.70 -13.23
CA LEU A 300 -10.67 1.73 -13.48
C LEU A 300 -9.91 2.05 -12.19
N PHE A 301 -8.65 1.60 -12.11
CA PHE A 301 -7.78 1.85 -10.97
C PHE A 301 -7.28 3.31 -10.98
N LYS A 302 -7.64 4.03 -9.93
CA LYS A 302 -7.17 5.40 -9.61
C LYS A 302 -6.29 5.27 -8.38
N GLY A 303 -5.10 4.70 -8.60
CA GLY A 303 -4.28 4.12 -7.54
C GLY A 303 -3.09 4.96 -7.12
N VAL A 304 -2.47 4.55 -6.02
CA VAL A 304 -1.15 5.00 -5.55
C VAL A 304 -0.33 3.81 -5.06
N ASN A 305 0.99 3.85 -5.24
CA ASN A 305 1.92 2.96 -4.57
C ASN A 305 2.12 3.46 -3.14
N ARG A 306 2.09 2.58 -2.14
CA ARG A 306 2.23 2.94 -0.74
C ARG A 306 3.30 2.09 -0.05
N HIS A 307 4.43 2.70 0.22
CA HIS A 307 5.35 2.27 1.26
C HIS A 307 4.80 2.53 2.68
N GLU A 308 5.26 1.74 3.66
CA GLU A 308 4.97 1.99 5.07
C GLU A 308 5.98 2.98 5.66
N TRP A 309 5.60 4.27 5.79
CA TRP A 309 6.55 5.28 6.23
C TRP A 309 6.05 6.20 7.35
N HIS A 310 6.91 6.45 8.33
CA HIS A 310 6.73 7.51 9.33
C HIS A 310 8.07 8.21 9.59
N PRO A 311 8.13 9.55 9.58
CA PRO A 311 9.40 10.29 9.60
C PRO A 311 10.28 10.01 10.82
N CYS A 312 9.69 9.68 11.97
CA CYS A 312 10.43 9.33 13.20
C CYS A 312 10.54 7.83 13.48
N ARG A 313 9.71 7.00 12.82
CA ARG A 313 9.52 5.58 13.19
C ARG A 313 9.83 4.60 12.06
N GLY A 314 10.12 5.09 10.85
CA GLY A 314 10.31 4.27 9.66
C GLY A 314 9.05 3.45 9.38
N ARG A 315 9.20 2.14 9.27
CA ARG A 315 8.11 1.19 8.97
C ARG A 315 7.32 0.73 10.19
N ALA A 316 7.67 1.16 11.40
CA ALA A 316 6.92 0.85 12.63
C ALA A 316 5.70 1.78 12.80
N LEU A 317 4.68 1.57 11.97
CA LEU A 317 3.46 2.38 11.95
C LEU A 317 2.47 1.99 13.05
N ASP A 318 1.75 2.98 13.59
CA ASP A 318 0.59 2.74 14.43
C ASP A 318 -0.72 2.70 13.61
N PRO A 319 -1.81 2.13 14.18
CA PRO A 319 -3.09 2.03 13.49
C PRO A 319 -3.70 3.37 13.06
N ASP A 320 -3.47 4.44 13.81
CA ASP A 320 -4.03 5.75 13.49
C ASP A 320 -3.32 6.38 12.28
N THR A 321 -2.01 6.17 12.17
CA THR A 321 -1.20 6.57 11.02
C THR A 321 -1.67 5.86 9.76
N MET A 322 -1.86 4.53 9.83
CA MET A 322 -2.39 3.75 8.71
C MET A 322 -3.80 4.19 8.32
N ARG A 323 -4.66 4.49 9.32
CA ARG A 323 -6.01 5.01 9.08
C ARG A 323 -5.97 6.35 8.36
N GLU A 324 -5.12 7.30 8.80
CA GLU A 324 -5.05 8.60 8.16
C GLU A 324 -4.60 8.51 6.70
N ASP A 325 -3.66 7.61 6.36
CA ASP A 325 -3.29 7.37 4.96
C ASP A 325 -4.51 6.97 4.12
N VAL A 326 -5.28 5.97 4.57
CA VAL A 326 -6.51 5.50 3.88
C VAL A 326 -7.54 6.62 3.76
N LEU A 327 -7.76 7.38 4.83
CA LEU A 327 -8.73 8.47 4.83
C LEU A 327 -8.32 9.60 3.88
N LEU A 328 -7.04 9.96 3.85
CA LEU A 328 -6.52 10.99 2.98
C LEU A 328 -6.59 10.57 1.51
N MET A 329 -6.31 9.31 1.20
CA MET A 329 -6.53 8.72 -0.13
C MET A 329 -8.00 8.88 -0.57
N LYS A 330 -8.96 8.45 0.26
CA LYS A 330 -10.41 8.57 -0.04
C LYS A 330 -10.84 10.02 -0.26
N ARG A 331 -10.35 10.96 0.56
CA ARG A 331 -10.62 12.40 0.43
C ARG A 331 -10.09 13.00 -0.87
N HIS A 332 -9.13 12.33 -1.51
CA HIS A 332 -8.51 12.73 -2.78
C HIS A 332 -8.91 11.82 -3.95
N ASN A 333 -10.09 11.19 -3.88
CA ASN A 333 -10.68 10.38 -4.96
C ASN A 333 -9.91 9.10 -5.35
N VAL A 334 -8.86 8.73 -4.59
CA VAL A 334 -8.12 7.47 -4.78
C VAL A 334 -9.04 6.29 -4.44
N ASN A 335 -9.06 5.27 -5.30
CA ASN A 335 -9.87 4.06 -5.11
C ASN A 335 -9.03 2.77 -4.98
N ALA A 336 -7.71 2.85 -5.14
CA ALA A 336 -6.84 1.69 -5.15
C ALA A 336 -5.47 1.98 -4.53
N VAL A 337 -4.82 0.94 -4.01
CA VAL A 337 -3.46 0.99 -3.47
C VAL A 337 -2.67 -0.27 -3.87
N ARG A 338 -1.41 -0.08 -4.23
CA ARG A 338 -0.43 -1.17 -4.37
C ARG A 338 0.51 -1.11 -3.17
N THR A 339 0.75 -2.25 -2.52
CA THR A 339 1.59 -2.34 -1.32
C THR A 339 3.07 -2.45 -1.70
N SER A 340 3.63 -1.38 -2.26
CA SER A 340 5.00 -1.33 -2.77
C SER A 340 6.04 -1.51 -1.64
N HIS A 341 6.97 -2.47 -1.69
CA HIS A 341 6.95 -3.71 -2.49
C HIS A 341 7.03 -4.92 -1.58
N TYR A 342 6.08 -4.97 -0.65
CA TYR A 342 5.98 -5.99 0.37
C TYR A 342 4.60 -5.96 1.03
N PRO A 343 4.18 -7.06 1.69
CA PRO A 343 2.89 -7.09 2.35
C PRO A 343 2.86 -6.07 3.50
N PRO A 344 1.81 -5.25 3.61
CA PRO A 344 1.74 -4.18 4.61
C PRO A 344 1.56 -4.78 6.01
N HIS A 345 1.54 -3.94 7.04
CA HIS A 345 1.05 -4.36 8.34
C HIS A 345 -0.38 -4.92 8.17
N PRO A 346 -0.72 -6.11 8.70
CA PRO A 346 -1.97 -6.81 8.35
C PRO A 346 -3.24 -6.00 8.68
N ALA A 347 -3.20 -5.17 9.73
CA ALA A 347 -4.30 -4.26 10.06
C ALA A 347 -4.64 -3.23 8.95
N PHE A 348 -3.69 -2.90 8.06
CA PHE A 348 -3.93 -1.98 6.94
C PHE A 348 -4.99 -2.53 5.97
N LEU A 349 -4.95 -3.84 5.67
CA LEU A 349 -5.94 -4.45 4.78
C LEU A 349 -7.35 -4.42 5.36
N GLY A 350 -7.48 -4.52 6.69
CA GLY A 350 -8.76 -4.32 7.38
C GLY A 350 -9.32 -2.89 7.22
N LEU A 351 -8.44 -1.88 7.16
CA LEU A 351 -8.83 -0.50 6.86
C LEU A 351 -9.25 -0.34 5.39
N CYS A 352 -8.55 -0.99 4.45
CA CYS A 352 -8.94 -1.02 3.04
C CYS A 352 -10.29 -1.70 2.82
N ASP A 353 -10.58 -2.79 3.53
CA ASP A 353 -11.88 -3.45 3.51
C ASP A 353 -13.00 -2.53 4.01
N GLU A 354 -12.75 -1.78 5.10
CA GLU A 354 -13.75 -0.95 5.77
C GLU A 354 -14.04 0.35 5.03
N TYR A 355 -13.00 1.05 4.57
CA TYR A 355 -13.14 2.34 3.90
C TYR A 355 -13.26 2.22 2.37
N GLY A 356 -12.99 1.05 1.81
CA GLY A 356 -13.12 0.74 0.39
C GLY A 356 -11.93 1.25 -0.42
N LEU A 357 -10.90 0.41 -0.54
CA LEU A 357 -9.82 0.54 -1.52
C LEU A 357 -9.58 -0.82 -2.19
N TRP A 358 -9.38 -0.84 -3.50
CA TRP A 358 -8.86 -2.01 -4.20
C TRP A 358 -7.37 -2.18 -3.91
N VAL A 359 -6.95 -3.39 -3.54
CA VAL A 359 -5.56 -3.67 -3.16
C VAL A 359 -4.90 -4.61 -4.16
N ILE A 360 -3.73 -4.20 -4.66
CA ILE A 360 -2.71 -5.11 -5.19
C ILE A 360 -1.77 -5.41 -4.03
N ASP A 361 -1.88 -6.63 -3.49
CA ASP A 361 -1.05 -7.07 -2.37
C ASP A 361 0.19 -7.75 -2.93
N GLU A 362 1.36 -7.23 -2.57
CA GLU A 362 2.62 -7.54 -3.23
C GLU A 362 3.59 -8.27 -2.33
N CYS A 363 4.13 -9.36 -2.87
CA CYS A 363 5.06 -10.21 -2.15
C CYS A 363 6.35 -9.45 -1.84
N ASP A 364 6.94 -9.78 -0.70
CA ASP A 364 8.20 -9.21 -0.25
C ASP A 364 9.36 -9.76 -1.09
N LEU A 365 9.55 -9.23 -2.30
CA LEU A 365 10.55 -9.70 -3.25
C LEU A 365 10.99 -8.58 -4.20
N GLU A 366 12.25 -8.19 -4.11
CA GLU A 366 12.92 -7.33 -5.08
C GLU A 366 14.42 -7.64 -5.16
N THR A 367 14.95 -7.74 -6.39
CA THR A 367 16.35 -8.07 -6.66
C THR A 367 16.97 -7.07 -7.64
N HIS A 368 16.59 -5.79 -7.54
CA HIS A 368 16.82 -4.80 -8.59
C HIS A 368 18.33 -4.62 -8.87
N GLY A 369 19.18 -4.58 -7.86
CA GLY A 369 20.63 -4.40 -8.01
C GLY A 369 21.35 -5.44 -8.85
N PHE A 370 20.71 -6.58 -9.15
CA PHE A 370 21.23 -7.54 -10.13
C PHE A 370 21.22 -7.00 -11.57
N VAL A 371 20.51 -5.90 -11.86
CA VAL A 371 20.57 -5.18 -13.14
C VAL A 371 22.02 -4.75 -13.48
N GLU A 372 22.79 -4.34 -12.47
CA GLU A 372 24.21 -3.95 -12.60
C GLU A 372 25.11 -5.12 -13.02
N GLN A 373 24.63 -6.35 -12.87
CA GLN A 373 25.32 -7.57 -13.28
C GLN A 373 24.72 -8.22 -14.53
N GLU A 374 23.84 -7.52 -15.25
CA GLU A 374 23.05 -8.06 -16.36
C GLU A 374 22.23 -9.30 -15.93
N TRP A 375 21.69 -9.26 -14.71
CA TRP A 375 20.91 -10.33 -14.08
C TRP A 375 21.64 -11.67 -13.88
N ARG A 376 22.98 -11.68 -13.98
CA ARG A 376 23.78 -12.86 -13.64
C ARG A 376 23.63 -13.20 -12.17
N ASP A 377 23.50 -14.49 -11.88
CA ASP A 377 23.36 -15.04 -10.53
C ASP A 377 22.16 -14.48 -9.73
N ASN A 378 21.16 -13.92 -10.42
CA ASN A 378 19.93 -13.43 -9.79
C ASN A 378 19.20 -14.57 -9.05
N PRO A 379 18.89 -14.41 -7.75
CA PRO A 379 18.18 -15.39 -6.94
C PRO A 379 16.91 -15.96 -7.56
N VAL A 380 16.13 -15.18 -8.31
CA VAL A 380 14.87 -15.69 -8.88
C VAL A 380 15.05 -16.75 -9.96
N ASP A 381 16.25 -16.87 -10.55
CA ASP A 381 16.60 -17.95 -11.46
C ASP A 381 17.66 -18.91 -10.89
N ASP A 382 17.78 -18.98 -9.56
CA ASP A 382 18.58 -19.98 -8.87
C ASP A 382 17.68 -20.93 -8.06
N GLU A 383 17.86 -22.24 -8.27
CA GLU A 383 17.01 -23.27 -7.66
C GLU A 383 17.23 -23.33 -6.15
N ARG A 384 18.43 -22.96 -5.68
CA ARG A 384 18.76 -22.90 -4.25
C ARG A 384 17.83 -21.95 -3.49
N TRP A 385 17.32 -20.91 -4.15
CA TRP A 385 16.46 -19.88 -3.56
C TRP A 385 14.96 -20.18 -3.70
N THR A 386 14.57 -21.17 -4.51
CA THR A 386 13.15 -21.50 -4.74
C THR A 386 12.36 -21.74 -3.44
N PRO A 387 12.91 -22.42 -2.40
CA PRO A 387 12.22 -22.54 -1.11
C PRO A 387 11.94 -21.20 -0.43
N ALA A 388 12.86 -20.23 -0.48
CA ALA A 388 12.65 -18.91 0.12
C ALA A 388 11.61 -18.09 -0.67
N LEU A 389 11.61 -18.19 -2.00
CA LEU A 389 10.63 -17.53 -2.86
C LEU A 389 9.21 -18.06 -2.63
N LEU A 390 9.06 -19.39 -2.54
CA LEU A 390 7.78 -20.03 -2.23
C LEU A 390 7.30 -19.71 -0.82
N ASP A 391 8.20 -19.67 0.17
CA ASP A 391 7.86 -19.29 1.55
C ASP A 391 7.36 -17.84 1.62
N ARG A 392 8.01 -16.90 0.90
CA ARG A 392 7.56 -15.50 0.79
C ARG A 392 6.16 -15.38 0.19
N ALA A 393 5.92 -16.05 -0.96
CA ALA A 393 4.60 -16.08 -1.58
C ALA A 393 3.53 -16.70 -0.66
N ALA A 394 3.87 -17.82 -0.01
CA ALA A 394 2.94 -18.52 0.86
C ALA A 394 2.58 -17.70 2.10
N ARG A 395 3.55 -17.05 2.74
CA ARG A 395 3.30 -16.20 3.90
C ARG A 395 2.40 -15.02 3.59
N MET A 396 2.58 -14.34 2.44
CA MET A 396 1.68 -13.27 2.02
C MET A 396 0.26 -13.81 1.78
N VAL A 397 0.11 -14.76 0.86
CA VAL A 397 -1.23 -15.24 0.45
C VAL A 397 -1.97 -15.84 1.63
N GLU A 398 -1.32 -16.68 2.44
CA GLU A 398 -2.01 -17.29 3.57
C GLU A 398 -2.42 -16.27 4.63
N ARG A 399 -1.62 -15.22 4.85
CA ARG A 399 -1.94 -14.15 5.81
C ARG A 399 -3.18 -13.37 5.38
N ASP A 400 -3.28 -13.05 4.08
CA ASP A 400 -4.16 -12.00 3.57
C ASP A 400 -5.36 -12.49 2.74
N LYS A 401 -5.44 -13.80 2.45
CA LYS A 401 -6.47 -14.44 1.59
C LYS A 401 -7.93 -14.12 1.93
N ASN A 402 -8.21 -13.69 3.17
CA ASN A 402 -9.56 -13.43 3.67
C ASN A 402 -10.05 -11.98 3.45
N HIS A 403 -9.21 -11.09 2.95
CA HIS A 403 -9.57 -9.68 2.72
C HIS A 403 -10.29 -9.48 1.36
N PRO A 404 -11.53 -8.94 1.33
CA PRO A 404 -12.22 -8.64 0.08
C PRO A 404 -11.54 -7.54 -0.74
N SER A 405 -10.82 -6.60 -0.08
CA SER A 405 -10.08 -5.52 -0.73
C SER A 405 -8.96 -6.00 -1.64
N VAL A 406 -8.31 -7.11 -1.30
CA VAL A 406 -7.29 -7.73 -2.15
C VAL A 406 -7.94 -8.29 -3.39
N VAL A 407 -7.63 -7.70 -4.54
CA VAL A 407 -8.13 -8.10 -5.86
C VAL A 407 -7.05 -8.70 -6.75
N MET A 408 -5.76 -8.53 -6.41
CA MET A 408 -4.65 -9.12 -7.14
C MET A 408 -3.51 -9.50 -6.19
N TRP A 409 -2.82 -10.59 -6.53
CA TRP A 409 -1.56 -10.97 -5.91
C TRP A 409 -0.40 -10.56 -6.81
N SER A 410 0.56 -9.80 -6.30
CA SER A 410 1.79 -9.46 -7.05
C SER A 410 2.96 -10.33 -6.59
N LEU A 411 3.72 -10.86 -7.55
CA LEU A 411 4.88 -11.74 -7.26
C LEU A 411 6.05 -11.00 -6.61
N GLY A 412 6.10 -9.68 -6.72
CA GLY A 412 7.22 -8.83 -6.31
C GLY A 412 7.44 -7.68 -7.29
N ASN A 413 8.56 -6.98 -7.14
CA ASN A 413 8.94 -5.84 -7.97
C ASN A 413 10.37 -6.01 -8.51
N GLU A 414 10.64 -5.51 -9.72
CA GLU A 414 11.98 -5.39 -10.34
C GLU A 414 12.96 -6.57 -10.11
N ALA A 415 12.43 -7.79 -10.04
CA ALA A 415 13.21 -8.99 -9.72
C ALA A 415 13.74 -9.74 -10.97
N GLY A 416 13.63 -9.15 -12.17
CA GLY A 416 14.03 -9.77 -13.43
C GLY A 416 13.08 -10.87 -13.91
N THR A 417 13.61 -11.99 -14.41
CA THR A 417 12.80 -13.17 -14.79
C THR A 417 13.53 -14.44 -14.39
N GLY A 418 12.80 -15.49 -14.00
CA GLY A 418 13.43 -16.73 -13.56
C GLY A 418 12.43 -17.82 -13.19
N ARG A 419 12.93 -19.06 -13.03
CA ARG A 419 12.09 -20.23 -12.69
C ARG A 419 11.45 -20.15 -11.30
N GLY A 420 12.05 -19.40 -10.37
CA GLY A 420 11.50 -19.17 -9.03
C GLY A 420 10.20 -18.37 -9.08
N LEU A 421 10.11 -17.35 -9.95
CA LEU A 421 8.89 -16.56 -10.18
C LEU A 421 7.77 -17.43 -10.77
N THR A 422 8.08 -18.33 -11.71
CA THR A 422 7.11 -19.31 -12.22
C THR A 422 6.59 -20.21 -11.10
N ALA A 423 7.49 -20.71 -10.24
CA ALA A 423 7.09 -21.55 -9.11
C ALA A 423 6.15 -20.81 -8.13
N MET A 424 6.42 -19.52 -7.87
CA MET A 424 5.52 -18.67 -7.06
C MET A 424 4.16 -18.53 -7.74
N ALA A 425 4.12 -18.16 -9.03
CA ALA A 425 2.87 -18.00 -9.77
C ALA A 425 2.04 -19.29 -9.78
N ASP A 426 2.65 -20.43 -10.12
CA ASP A 426 2.00 -21.75 -10.12
C ASP A 426 1.43 -22.10 -8.73
N TRP A 427 2.17 -21.78 -7.66
CA TRP A 427 1.71 -22.01 -6.29
C TRP A 427 0.50 -21.12 -5.96
N ILE A 428 0.55 -19.82 -6.30
CA ILE A 428 -0.54 -18.86 -6.03
C ILE A 428 -1.80 -19.27 -6.80
N HIS A 429 -1.70 -19.57 -8.10
CA HIS A 429 -2.83 -20.04 -8.90
C HIS A 429 -3.44 -21.34 -8.37
N GLY A 430 -2.59 -22.25 -7.88
CA GLY A 430 -3.05 -23.49 -7.23
C GLY A 430 -3.73 -23.26 -5.88
N ARG A 431 -3.30 -22.24 -5.13
CA ARG A 431 -3.78 -21.96 -3.77
C ARG A 431 -5.04 -21.09 -3.72
N ASP A 432 -5.09 -20.05 -4.54
CA ASP A 432 -6.18 -19.08 -4.62
C ASP A 432 -6.46 -18.66 -6.07
N PRO A 433 -7.32 -19.39 -6.79
CA PRO A 433 -7.70 -19.01 -8.15
C PRO A 433 -8.72 -17.85 -8.20
N SER A 434 -9.12 -17.29 -7.05
CA SER A 434 -10.13 -16.22 -7.00
C SER A 434 -9.59 -14.82 -7.28
N ARG A 435 -8.26 -14.69 -7.42
CA ARG A 435 -7.56 -13.43 -7.66
C ARG A 435 -6.50 -13.62 -8.76
N PRO A 436 -6.42 -12.73 -9.77
CA PRO A 436 -5.37 -12.79 -10.77
C PRO A 436 -3.98 -12.46 -10.20
N VAL A 437 -2.95 -12.96 -10.90
CA VAL A 437 -1.53 -12.74 -10.59
C VAL A 437 -0.94 -11.61 -11.41
N HIS A 438 -0.26 -10.69 -10.74
CA HIS A 438 0.46 -9.53 -11.27
C HIS A 438 1.98 -9.72 -11.14
N TYR A 439 2.72 -9.29 -12.16
CA TYR A 439 4.16 -9.07 -12.10
C TYR A 439 4.60 -8.26 -13.33
N GLU A 440 5.37 -7.20 -13.14
CA GLU A 440 5.78 -6.30 -14.23
C GLU A 440 7.02 -6.80 -14.97
N GLY A 441 8.00 -7.36 -14.23
CA GLY A 441 9.31 -7.72 -14.77
C GLY A 441 9.30 -8.75 -15.91
N ASP A 442 8.22 -9.53 -16.05
CA ASP A 442 7.97 -10.38 -17.23
C ASP A 442 7.02 -9.71 -18.24
N ILE A 443 7.60 -8.90 -19.13
CA ILE A 443 6.93 -8.25 -20.26
C ILE A 443 6.25 -9.26 -21.22
N GLY A 444 6.67 -10.52 -21.19
CA GLY A 444 6.07 -11.61 -21.97
C GLY A 444 4.72 -12.07 -21.42
N CYS A 445 4.44 -11.78 -20.15
CA CYS A 445 3.31 -12.27 -19.38
C CYS A 445 3.19 -13.80 -19.54
N ARG A 446 4.24 -14.55 -19.21
CA ARG A 446 4.19 -16.01 -19.25
C ARG A 446 3.30 -16.53 -18.13
N ASP A 447 3.52 -15.99 -16.93
CA ASP A 447 3.00 -16.54 -15.67
C ASP A 447 1.92 -15.63 -15.01
N THR A 448 1.62 -14.48 -15.61
CA THR A 448 0.70 -13.46 -15.06
C THR A 448 -0.63 -13.38 -15.80
N ASP A 449 -1.67 -12.86 -15.14
CA ASP A 449 -3.03 -12.70 -15.69
C ASP A 449 -3.33 -11.27 -16.17
N VAL A 450 -2.37 -10.36 -15.96
CA VAL A 450 -2.46 -8.95 -16.35
C VAL A 450 -1.15 -8.54 -17.02
N TYR A 451 -1.24 -7.64 -18.01
CA TYR A 451 -0.05 -6.98 -18.53
C TYR A 451 0.20 -5.75 -17.68
N SER A 452 1.39 -5.66 -17.09
CA SER A 452 1.79 -4.51 -16.29
C SER A 452 3.01 -3.83 -16.91
N ARG A 453 3.13 -2.52 -16.67
CA ARG A 453 4.28 -1.70 -17.06
C ARG A 453 4.53 -0.59 -16.05
N MET A 454 5.80 -0.27 -15.83
CA MET A 454 6.24 0.93 -15.12
C MET A 454 6.63 2.03 -16.12
N TYR A 455 6.10 3.23 -15.90
CA TYR A 455 6.46 4.48 -16.61
C TYR A 455 6.44 4.47 -18.16
N PRO A 456 5.54 3.75 -18.86
CA PRO A 456 5.49 3.83 -20.32
C PRO A 456 5.01 5.23 -20.76
N PRO A 457 5.63 5.88 -21.75
CA PRO A 457 5.15 7.17 -22.25
C PRO A 457 3.74 7.05 -22.85
N HIS A 458 3.00 8.16 -22.91
CA HIS A 458 1.61 8.18 -23.42
C HIS A 458 1.44 7.54 -24.80
N GLU A 459 2.40 7.75 -25.72
CA GLU A 459 2.40 7.13 -27.05
C GLU A 459 2.46 5.60 -26.96
N GLU A 460 3.30 5.07 -26.06
CA GLU A 460 3.40 3.63 -25.86
C GLU A 460 2.09 3.07 -25.28
N VAL A 461 1.51 3.74 -24.29
CA VAL A 461 0.21 3.34 -23.71
C VAL A 461 -0.88 3.27 -24.79
N GLU A 462 -0.98 4.28 -25.65
CA GLU A 462 -1.95 4.27 -26.75
C GLU A 462 -1.66 3.16 -27.77
N ARG A 463 -0.38 2.91 -28.08
CA ARG A 463 0.00 1.79 -28.96
C ARG A 463 -0.34 0.43 -28.36
N ILE A 464 -0.15 0.24 -27.06
CA ILE A 464 -0.56 -0.96 -26.35
C ILE A 464 -2.08 -1.09 -26.47
N ALA A 465 -2.86 -0.05 -26.15
CA ALA A 465 -4.32 -0.08 -26.26
C ALA A 465 -4.81 -0.52 -27.64
N ARG A 466 -4.15 -0.06 -28.71
CA ARG A 466 -4.47 -0.41 -30.10
C ARG A 466 -3.91 -1.77 -30.56
N GLY A 467 -3.16 -2.47 -29.71
CA GLY A 467 -2.53 -3.75 -30.04
C GLY A 467 -1.36 -3.64 -31.05
N LEU A 468 -0.70 -2.47 -31.08
CA LEU A 468 0.37 -2.09 -32.02
C LEU A 468 1.77 -2.10 -31.37
N ASP A 469 1.89 -2.61 -30.16
CA ASP A 469 3.12 -2.69 -29.35
C ASP A 469 4.01 -3.90 -29.70
N GLY A 470 3.60 -4.75 -30.64
CA GLY A 470 4.36 -5.93 -31.03
C GLY A 470 4.27 -7.10 -30.03
N GLY A 471 3.38 -7.02 -29.03
CA GLY A 471 3.22 -8.05 -28.00
C GLY A 471 2.78 -9.41 -28.51
N THR A 472 2.98 -10.45 -27.68
CA THR A 472 2.49 -11.80 -27.96
C THR A 472 0.97 -11.83 -28.06
N ARG A 473 0.42 -12.87 -28.70
CA ARG A 473 -1.04 -13.01 -28.84
C ARG A 473 -1.74 -13.10 -27.47
N ARG A 474 -1.12 -13.80 -26.49
CA ARG A 474 -1.63 -13.90 -25.11
C ARG A 474 -1.68 -12.52 -24.48
N ARG A 475 -0.55 -11.80 -24.46
CA ARG A 475 -0.44 -10.46 -23.87
C ARG A 475 -1.45 -9.46 -24.43
N ARG A 476 -1.70 -9.48 -25.74
CA ARG A 476 -2.69 -8.58 -26.37
C ARG A 476 -4.14 -8.83 -25.92
N GLY A 477 -4.42 -10.00 -25.36
CA GLY A 477 -5.71 -10.34 -24.76
C GLY A 477 -5.80 -10.07 -23.26
N LEU A 478 -4.77 -9.45 -22.65
CA LEU A 478 -4.76 -9.09 -21.24
C LEU A 478 -5.04 -7.60 -21.04
N PRO A 479 -5.66 -7.21 -19.92
CA PRO A 479 -5.75 -5.81 -19.50
C PRO A 479 -4.36 -5.23 -19.26
N LEU A 480 -4.20 -3.92 -19.51
CA LEU A 480 -3.01 -3.16 -19.13
C LEU A 480 -3.28 -2.39 -17.84
N ILE A 481 -2.37 -2.53 -16.88
CA ILE A 481 -2.27 -1.67 -15.70
C ILE A 481 -0.91 -0.99 -15.72
N LEU A 482 -0.85 0.27 -15.33
CA LEU A 482 0.42 0.91 -14.99
C LEU A 482 0.66 0.74 -13.49
N CYS A 483 1.41 -0.29 -13.07
CA CYS A 483 1.69 -0.49 -11.65
C CYS A 483 2.51 0.66 -11.07
N GLU A 484 3.22 1.41 -11.92
CA GLU A 484 3.82 2.69 -11.58
C GLU A 484 3.71 3.64 -12.78
N TYR A 485 3.28 4.87 -12.52
CA TYR A 485 3.31 5.97 -13.48
C TYR A 485 3.38 7.31 -12.75
N ALA A 486 3.54 8.39 -13.51
CA ALA A 486 3.45 9.74 -12.98
C ALA A 486 4.31 9.98 -11.73
N HIS A 487 5.61 9.67 -11.82
CA HIS A 487 6.59 9.84 -10.74
C HIS A 487 6.47 11.22 -10.07
N ALA A 488 6.16 11.26 -8.78
CA ALA A 488 5.70 12.44 -8.05
C ALA A 488 6.81 13.23 -7.36
N MET A 489 8.08 12.87 -7.61
CA MET A 489 9.26 13.55 -7.08
C MET A 489 9.30 15.05 -7.32
N GLY A 490 9.31 15.80 -6.21
CA GLY A 490 9.46 17.25 -6.18
C GLY A 490 8.25 18.00 -6.74
N ASN A 491 8.48 18.83 -7.77
CA ASN A 491 7.41 19.60 -8.41
C ASN A 491 6.83 18.83 -9.60
N GLY A 492 5.72 18.15 -9.36
CA GLY A 492 5.03 17.30 -10.33
C GLY A 492 3.89 16.53 -9.66
N PRO A 493 3.36 15.48 -10.31
CA PRO A 493 3.70 15.02 -11.65
C PRO A 493 2.91 15.76 -12.75
N GLY A 494 3.57 16.05 -13.87
CA GLY A 494 2.92 16.54 -15.09
C GLY A 494 2.35 15.41 -15.96
N GLY A 495 1.44 15.72 -16.88
CA GLY A 495 0.94 14.74 -17.86
C GLY A 495 -0.12 13.76 -17.35
N LEU A 496 -0.68 14.00 -16.15
CA LEU A 496 -1.72 13.17 -15.53
C LEU A 496 -3.01 13.11 -16.37
N THR A 497 -3.44 14.26 -16.91
CA THR A 497 -4.70 14.35 -17.69
C THR A 497 -4.62 13.50 -18.95
N GLU A 498 -3.48 13.49 -19.63
CA GLU A 498 -3.27 12.73 -20.86
C GLU A 498 -3.31 11.21 -20.61
N TYR A 499 -2.81 10.72 -19.47
CA TYR A 499 -3.00 9.32 -19.08
C TYR A 499 -4.47 9.02 -18.78
N GLN A 500 -5.11 9.87 -17.98
CA GLN A 500 -6.52 9.68 -17.61
C GLN A 500 -7.44 9.65 -18.84
N GLU A 501 -7.21 10.53 -19.81
CA GLU A 501 -7.94 10.53 -21.08
C GLU A 501 -7.72 9.25 -21.90
N LEU A 502 -6.53 8.64 -21.83
CA LEU A 502 -6.27 7.35 -22.46
C LEU A 502 -7.02 6.23 -21.74
N PHE A 503 -6.97 6.21 -20.39
CA PHE A 503 -7.67 5.22 -19.57
C PHE A 503 -9.18 5.26 -19.83
N GLU A 504 -9.77 6.45 -19.93
CA GLU A 504 -11.21 6.62 -20.21
C GLU A 504 -11.60 6.32 -21.67
N ARG A 505 -10.63 6.30 -22.59
CA ARG A 505 -10.89 6.08 -24.03
C ARG A 505 -10.84 4.61 -24.42
N TYR A 506 -10.04 3.80 -23.73
CA TYR A 506 -9.78 2.42 -24.10
C TYR A 506 -9.97 1.49 -22.90
N ASP A 507 -11.05 0.70 -22.88
CA ASP A 507 -11.41 -0.19 -21.76
C ASP A 507 -10.25 -1.10 -21.31
N ARG A 508 -9.39 -1.54 -22.25
CA ARG A 508 -8.22 -2.37 -21.95
C ARG A 508 -7.22 -1.69 -21.00
N LEU A 509 -7.19 -0.36 -20.95
CA LEU A 509 -6.33 0.42 -20.07
C LEU A 509 -7.07 0.66 -18.75
N GLN A 510 -6.80 -0.18 -17.74
CA GLN A 510 -7.57 -0.15 -16.48
C GLN A 510 -6.94 0.75 -15.42
N GLY A 511 -6.28 1.82 -15.86
CA GLY A 511 -5.70 2.83 -14.99
C GLY A 511 -4.29 2.53 -14.52
N GLY A 512 -3.91 3.12 -13.40
CA GLY A 512 -2.56 3.04 -12.88
C GLY A 512 -2.41 3.50 -11.43
N PHE A 513 -1.21 3.31 -10.91
CA PHE A 513 -0.84 3.62 -9.53
C PHE A 513 0.29 4.64 -9.54
N VAL A 514 0.03 5.84 -9.03
CA VAL A 514 1.06 6.89 -8.98
C VAL A 514 2.23 6.43 -8.12
N TRP A 515 3.45 6.67 -8.57
CA TRP A 515 4.66 6.52 -7.75
C TRP A 515 5.06 7.88 -7.14
N GLU A 516 5.00 8.07 -5.83
CA GLU A 516 4.34 7.22 -4.85
C GLU A 516 3.48 8.03 -3.84
N TRP A 517 2.99 7.38 -2.79
CA TRP A 517 2.10 8.02 -1.84
C TRP A 517 2.80 9.10 -1.02
N ILE A 518 3.95 8.80 -0.41
CA ILE A 518 4.56 9.61 0.65
C ILE A 518 6.08 9.74 0.50
N ASP A 519 6.61 10.94 0.70
CA ASP A 519 8.05 11.17 0.80
C ASP A 519 8.65 10.44 2.01
N HIS A 520 9.73 9.69 1.81
CA HIS A 520 10.44 9.00 2.88
C HIS A 520 11.47 9.88 3.61
N GLY A 521 11.15 11.15 3.82
CA GLY A 521 12.01 12.04 4.61
C GLY A 521 12.08 11.62 6.07
N VAL A 522 13.28 11.40 6.61
CA VAL A 522 13.51 11.09 8.03
C VAL A 522 13.57 12.40 8.82
N GLU A 523 12.89 12.48 9.95
CA GLU A 523 12.97 13.68 10.80
C GLU A 523 14.41 13.91 11.29
N HIS A 524 14.94 15.10 11.03
CA HIS A 524 16.30 15.49 11.38
C HIS A 524 16.32 16.87 12.04
N PRO A 525 16.97 17.03 13.21
CA PRO A 525 16.87 18.25 14.03
C PRO A 525 17.40 19.52 13.34
N GLU A 526 18.35 19.37 12.41
CA GLU A 526 18.97 20.51 11.72
C GLU A 526 18.46 20.70 10.28
N LEU A 527 17.92 19.64 9.66
CA LEU A 527 17.58 19.62 8.23
C LEU A 527 16.06 19.58 8.00
N GLY A 528 15.27 19.36 9.05
CA GLY A 528 13.83 19.11 8.93
C GLY A 528 13.58 17.67 8.51
N HIS A 529 13.60 17.42 7.19
CA HIS A 529 13.47 16.08 6.62
C HIS A 529 14.72 15.74 5.83
N ALA A 530 15.50 14.79 6.35
CA ALA A 530 16.73 14.29 5.76
C ALA A 530 16.46 13.14 4.76
N TYR A 531 17.34 13.00 3.79
CA TYR A 531 17.33 11.95 2.76
C TYR A 531 18.72 11.30 2.65
N GLY A 532 18.95 10.42 1.67
CA GLY A 532 20.23 9.69 1.59
C GLY A 532 21.44 10.62 1.49
N GLY A 533 22.50 10.26 2.21
CA GLY A 533 23.73 11.05 2.32
C GLY A 533 23.74 11.98 3.53
N ASP A 534 22.57 12.35 4.07
CA ASP A 534 22.50 13.16 5.30
C ASP A 534 22.87 12.35 6.56
N PHE A 535 22.94 11.03 6.47
CA PHE A 535 23.33 10.13 7.57
C PHE A 535 24.77 9.62 7.46
N GLY A 536 25.52 10.12 6.47
CA GLY A 536 26.94 9.80 6.27
C GLY A 536 27.19 8.50 5.51
N GLU A 537 26.20 8.01 4.75
CA GLU A 537 26.37 6.88 3.86
C GLU A 537 27.47 7.13 2.81
N GLU A 538 28.27 6.12 2.50
CA GLU A 538 29.26 6.19 1.40
C GLU A 538 28.57 6.04 0.03
N LEU A 539 27.56 5.18 -0.04
CA LEU A 539 26.73 4.94 -1.21
C LEU A 539 25.30 5.33 -0.85
N HIS A 540 24.70 6.21 -1.66
CA HIS A 540 23.32 6.64 -1.51
C HIS A 540 22.76 7.22 -2.82
N ASP A 541 21.44 7.25 -2.93
CA ASP A 541 20.71 7.82 -4.08
C ASP A 541 20.04 9.17 -3.77
N ALA A 542 20.56 9.84 -2.74
CA ALA A 542 20.22 11.21 -2.35
C ALA A 542 18.72 11.38 -2.05
N ASN A 543 18.07 12.36 -2.67
CA ASN A 543 16.67 12.69 -2.41
C ASN A 543 15.68 11.90 -3.27
N PHE A 544 16.13 10.84 -3.96
CA PHE A 544 15.24 10.03 -4.80
C PHE A 544 14.14 9.34 -3.98
N VAL A 545 14.39 9.06 -2.68
CA VAL A 545 13.40 8.58 -1.71
C VAL A 545 12.33 9.60 -1.29
N CYS A 546 12.43 10.84 -1.76
CA CYS A 546 11.46 11.91 -1.52
C CYS A 546 10.67 12.17 -2.80
N ASP A 547 9.81 11.21 -3.12
CA ASP A 547 9.09 11.04 -4.38
C ASP A 547 7.57 10.85 -4.25
N GLY A 548 6.99 11.34 -3.15
CA GLY A 548 5.59 11.16 -2.80
C GLY A 548 4.63 12.27 -3.21
N LEU A 549 3.35 11.91 -3.30
CA LEU A 549 2.23 12.84 -3.42
C LEU A 549 1.93 13.60 -2.11
N VAL A 550 2.40 13.09 -0.96
CA VAL A 550 2.36 13.79 0.33
C VAL A 550 3.74 13.92 0.92
N PHE A 551 3.98 15.04 1.61
CA PHE A 551 5.22 15.25 2.37
C PHE A 551 5.31 14.25 3.55
N PRO A 552 6.46 14.10 4.24
CA PRO A 552 6.62 13.08 5.28
C PRO A 552 5.62 13.19 6.46
N ASP A 553 5.09 14.39 6.68
CA ASP A 553 4.05 14.71 7.68
C ASP A 553 2.61 14.52 7.17
N ARG A 554 2.42 13.94 5.99
CA ARG A 554 1.14 13.77 5.25
C ARG A 554 0.50 15.07 4.78
N THR A 555 1.20 16.19 4.79
CA THR A 555 0.70 17.40 4.13
C THR A 555 0.58 17.14 2.63
N PRO A 556 -0.61 17.34 2.01
CA PRO A 556 -0.79 17.19 0.56
C PRO A 556 0.16 18.09 -0.24
N SER A 557 0.88 17.50 -1.20
CA SER A 557 1.63 18.28 -2.20
C SER A 557 0.66 18.90 -3.23
N PRO A 558 1.10 19.89 -4.03
CA PRO A 558 0.34 20.32 -5.20
C PRO A 558 0.00 19.17 -6.16
N GLY A 559 0.87 18.16 -6.27
CA GLY A 559 0.64 16.97 -7.09
C GLY A 559 -0.59 16.18 -6.66
N LEU A 560 -0.84 16.02 -5.35
CA LEU A 560 -2.03 15.33 -4.86
C LEU A 560 -3.32 16.12 -5.13
N ILE A 561 -3.24 17.46 -5.06
CA ILE A 561 -4.38 18.33 -5.37
C ILE A 561 -4.76 18.22 -6.85
N GLU A 562 -3.77 18.22 -7.75
CA GLU A 562 -4.01 17.99 -9.18
C GLU A 562 -4.51 16.57 -9.44
N TYR A 563 -3.93 15.56 -8.80
CA TYR A 563 -4.34 14.16 -8.98
C TYR A 563 -5.80 13.95 -8.58
N LYS A 564 -6.24 14.50 -7.43
CA LYS A 564 -7.65 14.48 -7.00
C LYS A 564 -8.59 14.99 -8.09
N LYS A 565 -8.22 16.08 -8.75
CA LYS A 565 -9.00 16.72 -9.81
C LYS A 565 -9.02 15.87 -11.08
N VAL A 566 -7.87 15.32 -11.47
CA VAL A 566 -7.74 14.48 -12.68
C VAL A 566 -8.61 13.23 -12.57
N ILE A 567 -8.67 12.58 -11.40
CA ILE A 567 -9.38 11.30 -11.22
C ILE A 567 -10.81 11.44 -10.69
N GLU A 568 -11.36 12.67 -10.63
CA GLU A 568 -12.66 12.94 -10.01
C GLU A 568 -13.77 12.04 -10.59
N PRO A 569 -14.64 11.45 -9.75
CA PRO A 569 -15.64 10.48 -10.21
C PRO A 569 -16.90 11.13 -10.81
N VAL A 570 -16.95 12.46 -10.91
CA VAL A 570 -18.05 13.19 -11.52
C VAL A 570 -17.48 14.24 -12.48
N ARG A 571 -17.74 14.08 -13.77
CA ARG A 571 -17.27 15.01 -14.79
C ARG A 571 -18.33 16.06 -15.06
N ILE A 572 -17.94 17.34 -14.91
CA ILE A 572 -18.82 18.50 -15.14
C ILE A 572 -18.21 19.37 -16.24
N GLU A 573 -18.98 19.60 -17.30
CA GLU A 573 -18.53 20.32 -18.49
C GLU A 573 -19.58 21.35 -18.93
N ALA A 574 -19.19 22.32 -19.77
CA ALA A 574 -20.16 23.19 -20.42
C ALA A 574 -21.14 22.33 -21.25
N GLY A 575 -22.44 22.58 -21.11
CA GLY A 575 -23.47 21.85 -21.83
C GLY A 575 -23.59 22.27 -23.29
N ASP A 576 -24.37 21.52 -24.05
CA ASP A 576 -24.60 21.78 -25.48
C ASP A 576 -25.40 23.08 -25.73
N ALA A 577 -26.15 23.55 -24.73
CA ALA A 577 -26.93 24.78 -24.79
C ALA A 577 -26.35 25.88 -23.88
N ASP A 578 -26.47 27.13 -24.32
CA ASP A 578 -26.04 28.29 -23.53
C ASP A 578 -26.71 28.29 -22.15
N GLY A 579 -25.90 28.44 -21.09
CA GLY A 579 -26.38 28.44 -19.71
C GLY A 579 -26.72 27.05 -19.15
N THR A 580 -26.20 25.97 -19.75
CA THR A 580 -26.30 24.61 -19.22
C THR A 580 -24.93 24.01 -18.94
N VAL A 581 -24.91 22.99 -18.09
CA VAL A 581 -23.74 22.12 -17.83
C VAL A 581 -24.12 20.67 -18.05
N ARG A 582 -23.20 19.89 -18.59
CA ARG A 582 -23.32 18.44 -18.67
C ARG A 582 -22.65 17.82 -17.45
N VAL A 583 -23.41 17.03 -16.69
CA VAL A 583 -22.91 16.23 -15.57
C VAL A 583 -22.87 14.77 -15.98
N THR A 584 -21.75 14.08 -15.76
CA THR A 584 -21.56 12.65 -16.09
C THR A 584 -21.08 11.89 -14.86
N ASN A 585 -21.74 10.78 -14.54
CA ASN A 585 -21.31 9.86 -13.50
C ASN A 585 -20.15 8.97 -14.02
N ARG A 586 -19.00 9.02 -13.35
CA ARG A 586 -17.78 8.24 -13.63
C ARG A 586 -17.39 7.32 -12.46
N TYR A 587 -18.31 7.05 -11.53
CA TYR A 587 -18.23 5.90 -10.65
C TYR A 587 -18.45 4.61 -11.44
N ASP A 588 -17.91 3.51 -10.93
CA ASP A 588 -18.06 2.17 -11.51
C ASP A 588 -19.37 1.51 -11.03
N PHE A 589 -19.82 1.81 -9.80
CA PHE A 589 -20.95 1.13 -9.14
C PHE A 589 -22.02 2.08 -8.57
N ALA A 590 -21.61 3.18 -7.93
CA ALA A 590 -22.52 4.11 -7.25
C ALA A 590 -23.26 5.04 -8.22
N ASP A 591 -24.51 5.39 -7.91
CA ASP A 591 -25.20 6.52 -8.52
C ASP A 591 -24.74 7.86 -7.92
N LEU A 592 -25.36 8.99 -8.28
CA LEU A 592 -25.03 10.31 -7.74
C LEU A 592 -25.93 10.76 -6.57
N ALA A 593 -26.76 9.88 -6.00
CA ALA A 593 -27.71 10.26 -4.96
C ALA A 593 -27.04 10.70 -3.64
N HIS A 594 -25.79 10.28 -3.39
CA HIS A 594 -25.01 10.67 -2.21
C HIS A 594 -24.37 12.06 -2.32
N LEU A 595 -24.56 12.77 -3.43
CA LEU A 595 -23.96 14.08 -3.69
C LEU A 595 -25.01 15.20 -3.73
N GLU A 596 -24.70 16.32 -3.09
CA GLU A 596 -25.38 17.60 -3.26
C GLU A 596 -24.58 18.47 -4.24
N PHE A 597 -25.28 19.03 -5.23
CA PHE A 597 -24.68 19.92 -6.23
C PHE A 597 -25.02 21.37 -5.94
N SER A 598 -24.03 22.25 -6.12
CA SER A 598 -24.24 23.69 -6.05
C SER A 598 -23.59 24.39 -7.23
N SER A 599 -24.14 25.54 -7.60
CA SER A 599 -23.63 26.41 -8.65
C SER A 599 -23.44 27.82 -8.12
N SER A 600 -22.41 28.51 -8.58
CA SER A 600 -22.17 29.93 -8.27
C SER A 600 -21.59 30.65 -9.48
N TYR A 601 -21.75 31.97 -9.52
CA TYR A 601 -21.00 32.81 -10.47
C TYR A 601 -19.95 33.63 -9.73
N GLN A 602 -18.85 33.92 -10.41
CA GLN A 602 -17.88 34.92 -10.01
C GLN A 602 -17.86 36.06 -11.04
N VAL A 603 -17.88 37.31 -10.58
CA VAL A 603 -17.70 38.51 -11.43
C VAL A 603 -16.38 39.18 -11.02
N ASP A 604 -15.40 39.19 -11.92
CA ASP A 604 -14.02 39.63 -11.65
C ASP A 604 -13.44 39.00 -10.37
N GLY A 605 -13.58 37.67 -10.26
CA GLY A 605 -13.13 36.87 -9.10
C GLY A 605 -13.97 37.03 -7.83
N ARG A 606 -15.06 37.82 -7.83
CA ARG A 606 -15.94 37.99 -6.66
C ARG A 606 -17.15 37.06 -6.75
N PRO A 607 -17.35 36.13 -5.79
CA PRO A 607 -18.48 35.22 -5.81
C PRO A 607 -19.81 35.95 -5.59
N THR A 608 -20.83 35.52 -6.31
CA THR A 608 -22.22 36.02 -6.22
C THR A 608 -23.08 35.26 -5.22
N GLY A 609 -22.55 34.17 -4.65
CA GLY A 609 -23.25 33.24 -3.77
C GLY A 609 -23.48 31.89 -4.44
N ALA A 610 -23.59 30.83 -3.64
CA ALA A 610 -23.89 29.48 -4.12
C ALA A 610 -25.40 29.21 -4.08
N HIS A 611 -25.88 28.50 -5.10
CA HIS A 611 -27.27 28.10 -5.27
C HIS A 611 -27.34 26.59 -5.48
N PRO A 612 -28.28 25.87 -4.83
CA PRO A 612 -28.50 24.46 -5.11
C PRO A 612 -28.74 24.22 -6.61
N LEU A 613 -28.12 23.17 -7.14
CA LEU A 613 -28.28 22.74 -8.53
C LEU A 613 -28.92 21.35 -8.52
N ALA A 614 -30.09 21.21 -9.14
CA ALA A 614 -30.80 19.94 -9.17
C ALA A 614 -30.19 19.03 -10.24
N VAL A 615 -29.45 18.01 -9.82
CA VAL A 615 -28.90 16.95 -10.68
C VAL A 615 -29.63 15.64 -10.35
N PRO A 616 -30.11 14.87 -11.34
CA PRO A 616 -30.72 13.57 -11.08
C PRO A 616 -29.68 12.56 -10.54
N PRO A 617 -30.10 11.50 -9.82
CA PRO A 617 -29.21 10.43 -9.37
C PRO A 617 -28.81 9.55 -10.57
N LEU A 618 -27.85 10.03 -11.35
CA LEU A 618 -27.36 9.37 -12.56
C LEU A 618 -26.71 8.03 -12.19
N ALA A 619 -27.09 6.94 -12.86
CA ALA A 619 -26.42 5.66 -12.70
C ALA A 619 -24.98 5.70 -13.30
N PRO A 620 -24.09 4.73 -12.97
CA PRO A 620 -22.75 4.65 -13.56
C PRO A 620 -22.76 4.82 -15.08
N GLY A 621 -21.94 5.77 -15.58
CA GLY A 621 -21.82 6.09 -17.00
C GLY A 621 -22.93 6.99 -17.60
N GLU A 622 -24.00 7.30 -16.87
CA GLU A 622 -25.05 8.19 -17.36
C GLU A 622 -24.64 9.68 -17.32
N SER A 623 -25.27 10.48 -18.20
CA SER A 623 -25.11 11.94 -18.24
C SER A 623 -26.47 12.65 -18.20
N ALA A 624 -26.50 13.87 -17.66
CA ALA A 624 -27.63 14.79 -17.82
C ALA A 624 -27.18 16.23 -18.12
N GLU A 625 -27.99 16.93 -18.91
CA GLU A 625 -27.91 18.38 -19.13
C GLU A 625 -28.68 19.10 -18.03
N VAL A 626 -28.00 20.02 -17.34
CA VAL A 626 -28.54 20.72 -16.17
C VAL A 626 -28.47 22.22 -16.41
N LYS A 627 -29.59 22.90 -16.26
CA LYS A 627 -29.68 24.34 -16.46
C LYS A 627 -29.09 25.09 -15.26
N LEU A 628 -28.13 25.98 -15.54
CA LEU A 628 -27.60 26.89 -14.52
C LEU A 628 -28.60 28.01 -14.21
N PRO A 629 -28.52 28.63 -13.01
CA PRO A 629 -29.21 29.88 -12.73
C PRO A 629 -28.86 30.97 -13.75
N GLU A 630 -29.66 32.03 -13.84
CA GLU A 630 -29.36 33.12 -14.78
C GLU A 630 -28.04 33.82 -14.40
N ALA A 631 -27.15 33.97 -15.37
CA ALA A 631 -25.85 34.60 -15.15
C ALA A 631 -26.03 36.10 -14.84
N PRO A 632 -25.25 36.65 -13.89
CA PRO A 632 -25.27 38.08 -13.59
C PRO A 632 -24.74 38.93 -14.76
N ASP A 633 -25.24 40.17 -14.88
CA ASP A 633 -24.63 41.16 -15.77
C ASP A 633 -23.26 41.58 -15.23
N GLY A 634 -22.21 41.09 -15.89
CA GLY A 634 -20.81 41.40 -15.56
C GLY A 634 -20.40 42.84 -15.85
N LYS A 635 -21.23 43.66 -16.52
CA LYS A 635 -20.94 45.08 -16.86
C LYS A 635 -19.59 45.28 -17.57
N GLY A 636 -19.18 44.32 -18.39
CA GLY A 636 -17.90 44.32 -19.13
C GLY A 636 -16.75 43.61 -18.40
N GLU A 637 -16.96 43.17 -17.17
CA GLU A 637 -16.02 42.34 -16.42
C GLU A 637 -16.12 40.87 -16.81
N GLU A 638 -15.12 40.09 -16.40
CA GLU A 638 -15.14 38.63 -16.56
C GLU A 638 -16.22 38.00 -15.67
N VAL A 639 -16.97 37.05 -16.24
CA VAL A 639 -17.96 36.25 -15.55
C VAL A 639 -17.65 34.77 -15.75
N GLN A 640 -17.53 34.02 -14.66
CA GLN A 640 -17.30 32.58 -14.67
C GLN A 640 -18.38 31.87 -13.84
N TRP A 641 -18.80 30.68 -14.24
CA TRP A 641 -19.58 29.79 -13.40
C TRP A 641 -18.66 28.79 -12.70
N THR A 642 -19.04 28.36 -11.51
CA THR A 642 -18.48 27.21 -10.78
C THR A 642 -19.63 26.26 -10.44
N VAL A 643 -19.46 24.96 -10.68
CA VAL A 643 -20.34 23.91 -10.17
C VAL A 643 -19.53 22.97 -9.32
N GLU A 644 -20.05 22.61 -8.16
CA GLU A 644 -19.40 21.72 -7.18
C GLU A 644 -20.32 20.55 -6.85
N ALA A 645 -19.75 19.36 -6.71
CA ALA A 645 -20.40 18.17 -6.18
C ALA A 645 -19.77 17.83 -4.83
N ARG A 646 -20.59 17.85 -3.77
CA ARG A 646 -20.14 17.65 -2.39
C ARG A 646 -20.93 16.54 -1.72
N LEU A 647 -20.34 15.87 -0.72
CA LEU A 647 -21.06 14.86 0.05
C LEU A 647 -22.32 15.44 0.71
N ALA A 648 -23.46 14.78 0.48
CA ALA A 648 -24.76 15.18 1.04
C ALA A 648 -24.86 14.91 2.56
N GLU A 649 -24.15 13.89 3.03
CA GLU A 649 -24.14 13.42 4.42
C GLU A 649 -22.72 13.07 4.87
N ASP A 650 -22.54 12.84 6.18
CA ASP A 650 -21.28 12.33 6.71
C ASP A 650 -21.05 10.89 6.21
N THR A 651 -19.82 10.58 5.83
CA THR A 651 -19.36 9.23 5.50
C THR A 651 -18.27 8.81 6.49
N PRO A 652 -17.95 7.51 6.57
CA PRO A 652 -16.83 7.07 7.42
C PRO A 652 -15.49 7.74 7.10
N TRP A 653 -15.28 8.23 5.87
CA TRP A 653 -13.99 8.78 5.42
C TRP A 653 -13.92 10.32 5.31
N ALA A 654 -15.06 10.99 5.19
CA ALA A 654 -15.16 12.44 5.21
C ALA A 654 -16.54 12.94 5.67
N GLY A 655 -16.56 14.12 6.27
CA GLY A 655 -17.81 14.77 6.69
C GLY A 655 -18.60 15.35 5.51
N ARG A 656 -19.87 15.67 5.79
CA ARG A 656 -20.78 16.39 4.90
C ARG A 656 -20.10 17.65 4.34
N ASN A 657 -20.41 17.97 3.09
CA ASN A 657 -19.85 19.09 2.32
C ASN A 657 -18.40 18.90 1.84
N HIS A 658 -17.76 17.76 2.10
CA HIS A 658 -16.49 17.42 1.46
C HIS A 658 -16.65 17.46 -0.06
N GLU A 659 -15.71 18.13 -0.73
CA GLU A 659 -15.71 18.29 -2.18
C GLU A 659 -15.18 17.04 -2.87
N VAL A 660 -16.01 16.46 -3.74
CA VAL A 660 -15.65 15.28 -4.54
C VAL A 660 -15.20 15.70 -5.94
N ALA A 661 -15.93 16.63 -6.56
CA ALA A 661 -15.68 17.11 -7.91
C ALA A 661 -16.12 18.56 -8.05
N TRP A 662 -15.53 19.29 -8.99
CA TRP A 662 -15.95 20.65 -9.33
C TRP A 662 -15.52 21.04 -10.74
N ALA A 663 -16.19 21.98 -11.39
CA ALA A 663 -15.71 22.56 -12.63
C ALA A 663 -16.03 24.05 -12.72
N GLN A 664 -15.27 24.75 -13.57
CA GLN A 664 -15.49 26.15 -13.89
C GLN A 664 -15.53 26.37 -15.40
N GLY A 665 -16.28 27.38 -15.82
CA GLY A 665 -16.32 27.81 -17.21
C GLY A 665 -16.60 29.30 -17.38
N THR A 666 -16.12 29.88 -18.47
CA THR A 666 -16.28 31.30 -18.75
C THR A 666 -17.62 31.58 -19.41
N VAL A 667 -18.41 32.48 -18.84
CA VAL A 667 -19.63 33.04 -19.43
C VAL A 667 -19.29 34.26 -20.28
N ALA A 668 -18.52 35.18 -19.73
CA ALA A 668 -18.10 36.41 -20.39
C ALA A 668 -16.63 36.68 -20.08
N ARG A 669 -15.85 37.05 -21.09
CA ARG A 669 -14.45 37.48 -20.89
C ARG A 669 -14.42 38.97 -20.60
N ARG A 670 -13.48 39.41 -19.76
CA ARG A 670 -13.21 40.83 -19.53
C ARG A 670 -12.95 41.52 -20.87
N ALA A 671 -13.66 42.61 -21.12
CA ALA A 671 -13.38 43.44 -22.29
C ALA A 671 -11.98 44.06 -22.13
N PRO A 672 -11.11 44.04 -23.16
CA PRO A 672 -9.81 44.67 -23.07
C PRO A 672 -9.98 46.16 -22.77
N SER A 673 -9.22 46.66 -21.80
CA SER A 673 -9.20 48.09 -21.48
C SER A 673 -8.77 48.89 -22.71
N PRO A 674 -9.50 49.95 -23.10
CA PRO A 674 -9.10 50.79 -24.22
C PRO A 674 -7.74 51.44 -23.93
N VAL A 675 -6.85 51.44 -24.92
CA VAL A 675 -5.54 52.11 -24.81
C VAL A 675 -5.77 53.61 -24.65
N ALA A 676 -5.26 54.20 -23.57
CA ALA A 676 -5.25 55.65 -23.38
C ALA A 676 -4.21 56.30 -24.31
N THR A 677 -4.61 56.76 -25.50
CA THR A 677 -3.69 57.29 -26.53
C THR A 677 -3.30 58.77 -26.36
N GLY A 678 -3.35 59.31 -25.14
CA GLY A 678 -3.24 60.77 -24.91
C GLY A 678 -1.90 61.30 -24.42
N VAL A 679 -1.08 60.49 -23.76
CA VAL A 679 0.14 60.97 -23.08
C VAL A 679 1.37 60.72 -23.96
N ARG A 680 2.10 61.78 -24.30
CA ARG A 680 3.38 61.66 -25.01
C ARG A 680 4.50 61.40 -24.01
N PRO A 681 5.52 60.59 -24.37
CA PRO A 681 6.70 60.45 -23.53
C PRO A 681 7.42 61.79 -23.38
N ALA A 682 7.83 62.12 -22.16
CA ALA A 682 8.67 63.28 -21.85
C ALA A 682 10.04 62.80 -21.40
N VAL A 683 11.10 63.33 -22.02
CA VAL A 683 12.49 62.97 -21.71
C VAL A 683 13.07 64.04 -20.78
N ASP A 684 13.59 63.62 -19.63
CA ASP A 684 14.33 64.46 -18.68
C ASP A 684 15.61 63.74 -18.24
N GLY A 685 16.76 64.20 -18.74
CA GLY A 685 18.05 63.58 -18.49
C GLY A 685 18.10 62.11 -18.92
N ASP A 686 18.32 61.23 -17.95
CA ASP A 686 18.37 59.77 -18.09
C ASP A 686 17.02 59.10 -17.82
N ARG A 687 15.91 59.85 -17.82
CA ARG A 687 14.56 59.32 -17.58
C ARG A 687 13.60 59.64 -18.71
N ILE A 688 12.72 58.68 -19.03
CA ILE A 688 11.57 58.85 -19.92
C ILE A 688 10.31 58.68 -19.08
N ALA A 689 9.51 59.74 -18.93
CA ALA A 689 8.22 59.65 -18.28
C ALA A 689 7.11 59.42 -19.33
N LEU A 690 6.26 58.41 -19.14
CA LEU A 690 5.08 58.16 -19.96
C LEU A 690 3.88 57.92 -19.03
N GLY A 691 3.06 58.94 -18.84
CA GLY A 691 2.00 58.90 -17.83
C GLY A 691 2.61 58.77 -16.42
N PRO A 692 2.16 57.81 -15.58
CA PRO A 692 2.76 57.56 -14.26
C PRO A 692 4.04 56.71 -14.31
N ALA A 693 4.37 56.11 -15.46
CA ALA A 693 5.57 55.29 -15.59
C ALA A 693 6.80 56.16 -15.84
N VAL A 694 7.91 55.81 -15.19
CA VAL A 694 9.22 56.42 -15.39
C VAL A 694 10.19 55.32 -15.75
N PHE A 695 10.80 55.46 -16.92
CA PHE A 695 11.76 54.52 -17.45
C PHE A 695 13.16 55.12 -17.38
N ASP A 696 14.16 54.30 -17.09
CA ASP A 696 15.54 54.67 -17.30
C ASP A 696 15.84 54.71 -18.81
N ALA A 697 16.28 55.85 -19.32
CA ALA A 697 16.49 56.11 -20.75
C ALA A 697 17.63 55.29 -21.36
N ARG A 698 18.50 54.69 -20.53
CA ARG A 698 19.65 53.88 -20.96
C ARG A 698 19.30 52.39 -21.03
N THR A 699 18.52 51.90 -20.07
CA THR A 699 18.20 50.47 -19.89
C THR A 699 16.78 50.12 -20.35
N GLY A 700 15.88 51.10 -20.40
CA GLY A 700 14.47 50.92 -20.71
C GLY A 700 13.65 50.30 -19.57
N ALA A 701 14.24 50.13 -18.39
CA ALA A 701 13.60 49.58 -17.19
C ALA A 701 12.67 50.59 -16.51
#